data_AF-A0A261BFQ0-F1
#
_entry.id   AF-A0A261BFQ0-F1
#
_cell.length_a   1.000
_cell.length_b   1.000
_cell.length_c   1.000
_cell.angle_alpha   90.00
_cell.angle_beta   90.00
_cell.angle_gamma   90.00
#
_symmetry.space_group_name_H-M   'P 1'
#
loop_
_entity.id
_entity.type
_entity.pdbx_description
1 polymer ?
#
loop_
_entity_poly.entity_id
_entity_poly.type
_entity_poly.pdbx_seq_one_letter_code
_entity_poly.pdbx_strand_id
1 'polypeptide(L)'
;MKFDRYFHMQNVTGLSLVVYRFTSVHYLNSEQHWNRWYFLVPIFGVFYSFAVLSPWYISGNLVTRVRLINGRLEKSVNQIALSTHAAVNPIFATFYFMLILLIGVWTTVKLEEKGKKSHSSQHRHFVRKLNRVIACNSFLMSGNLILLFVMSIAYIFYIPLLILEIQSIVVTFTSDMVTLAMPYILFAFDSNIRRLLRIEKTPDITRQFNSHQMWPIILLGIAGIVSAGSPGTNGDINQPQLQKELLEEAKVYLFKFGYMIPDAHQPVKSVQEPTQQQIHDALIRFQSAFLYYSSGTVDVPTQAKMNEWRCANNDMDRGSPIAPASKKELWTKKSLTYKIVNTPKTLSQAQIKSAAHEAFEQWTKASGFKFVETTAQNPDVTITFYDVPQSNLRIAGSASKPLNSHIILDKNQEWAYKSQAPMGISLYHTLLHEIGHILGLPHTFYRGSIMHPIFKPVLLPFGTVDTVPNVDRLAIRRIYGLSSIDHSVPSSDVAQSKCPKHIDSVVAINDQEWLLLRDNKVYKLNNRKFVDSGRPIQQVFPRGPQFVNATVSSGPLTLLFVERTIYGYEYDGVQFTEAQNYPKELHDRVLFYPQDVRSGIEKTQGFTDSYYMFDEATVSDYDMNSKQVLQLQNIPDFLKCA
;
A
#
# COMPACT_ATOMS: atom_id res chain seq x y z
N MET A 1 -41.05 -7.53 -9.20
CA MET A 1 -40.63 -6.45 -8.26
C MET A 1 -39.12 -6.35 -8.10
N LYS A 2 -38.38 -7.45 -7.92
CA LYS A 2 -36.90 -7.39 -7.76
C LYS A 2 -36.17 -6.98 -9.05
N PHE A 3 -36.67 -7.40 -10.20
CA PHE A 3 -35.99 -7.25 -11.49
C PHE A 3 -35.88 -5.80 -12.01
N ASP A 4 -36.98 -5.03 -12.08
CA ASP A 4 -36.91 -3.66 -12.65
C ASP A 4 -36.14 -2.67 -11.76
N ARG A 5 -36.21 -2.85 -10.44
CA ARG A 5 -35.41 -2.06 -9.48
C ARG A 5 -33.92 -2.34 -9.66
N TYR A 6 -33.58 -3.62 -9.86
CA TYR A 6 -32.21 -4.04 -10.09
C TYR A 6 -31.70 -3.55 -11.45
N PHE A 7 -32.54 -3.51 -12.49
CA PHE A 7 -32.18 -2.98 -13.81
C PHE A 7 -31.69 -1.53 -13.76
N HIS A 8 -32.45 -0.62 -13.15
CA HIS A 8 -32.03 0.79 -13.03
C HIS A 8 -30.81 0.94 -12.12
N MET A 9 -30.76 0.23 -10.99
CA MET A 9 -29.64 0.26 -10.06
C MET A 9 -28.33 -0.24 -10.71
N GLN A 10 -28.39 -1.33 -11.49
CA GLN A 10 -27.25 -1.89 -12.21
C GLN A 10 -26.71 -0.91 -13.26
N ASN A 11 -27.59 -0.29 -14.05
CA ASN A 11 -27.18 0.65 -15.10
C ASN A 11 -26.69 2.00 -14.56
N VAL A 12 -27.29 2.52 -13.48
CA VAL A 12 -26.79 3.72 -12.79
C VAL A 12 -25.41 3.47 -12.16
N THR A 13 -25.22 2.29 -11.56
CA THR A 13 -23.91 1.91 -11.00
C THR A 13 -22.88 1.76 -12.12
N GLY A 14 -23.22 1.08 -13.22
CA GLY A 14 -22.34 0.97 -14.39
C GLY A 14 -21.98 2.32 -14.99
N LEU A 15 -22.94 3.23 -15.11
CA LEU A 15 -22.72 4.60 -15.56
C LEU A 15 -21.78 5.37 -14.62
N SER A 16 -21.99 5.26 -13.30
CA SER A 16 -21.15 5.93 -12.30
C SER A 16 -19.68 5.54 -12.42
N LEU A 17 -19.38 4.28 -12.78
CA LEU A 17 -18.02 3.81 -13.02
C LEU A 17 -17.40 4.44 -14.27
N VAL A 18 -18.19 4.64 -15.33
CA VAL A 18 -17.73 5.33 -16.54
C VAL A 18 -17.46 6.81 -16.24
N VAL A 19 -18.35 7.47 -15.48
CA VAL A 19 -18.17 8.88 -15.06
C VAL A 19 -16.99 9.04 -14.10
N TYR A 20 -16.80 8.12 -13.16
CA TYR A 20 -15.63 8.08 -12.27
C TYR A 20 -14.33 8.04 -13.07
N ARG A 21 -14.26 7.14 -14.05
CA ARG A 21 -13.09 7.04 -14.93
C ARG A 21 -12.89 8.32 -15.75
N PHE A 22 -13.95 8.86 -16.35
CA PHE A 22 -13.86 10.13 -17.07
C PHE A 22 -13.31 11.26 -16.20
N THR A 23 -13.86 11.43 -15.01
CA THR A 23 -13.46 12.49 -14.07
C THR A 23 -12.05 12.25 -13.53
N SER A 24 -11.62 11.01 -13.28
CA SER A 24 -10.23 10.67 -12.88
C SER A 24 -9.19 11.06 -13.93
N VAL A 25 -9.59 11.10 -15.21
CA VAL A 25 -8.71 11.48 -16.31
C VAL A 25 -8.58 12.99 -16.44
N HIS A 26 -9.67 13.72 -16.19
CA HIS A 26 -9.74 15.17 -16.36
C HIS A 26 -9.33 15.96 -15.13
N TYR A 27 -9.66 15.47 -13.94
CA TYR A 27 -9.47 16.19 -12.69
C TYR A 27 -8.53 15.40 -11.78
N LEU A 28 -7.40 16.02 -11.42
CA LEU A 28 -6.40 15.45 -10.51
C LEU A 28 -7.00 15.11 -9.11
N ASN A 29 -8.05 15.82 -8.70
CA ASN A 29 -8.74 15.64 -7.42
C ASN A 29 -9.99 14.75 -7.50
N SER A 30 -10.24 14.11 -8.65
CA SER A 30 -11.43 13.26 -8.83
C SER A 30 -11.47 12.12 -7.82
N GLU A 31 -10.35 11.41 -7.63
CA GLU A 31 -10.25 10.30 -6.67
C GLU A 31 -10.64 10.69 -5.24
N GLN A 32 -10.26 11.90 -4.81
CA GLN A 32 -10.64 12.42 -3.49
C GLN A 32 -12.13 12.76 -3.41
N HIS A 33 -12.70 13.32 -4.49
CA HIS A 33 -14.13 13.61 -4.58
C HIS A 33 -14.97 12.33 -4.57
N TRP A 34 -14.57 11.32 -5.34
CA TRP A 34 -15.24 10.03 -5.34
C TRP A 34 -15.02 9.29 -4.03
N ASN A 35 -13.82 9.19 -3.46
CA ASN A 35 -13.66 8.54 -2.15
C ASN A 35 -14.50 9.18 -1.05
N ARG A 36 -14.73 10.49 -1.11
CA ARG A 36 -15.59 11.21 -0.16
C ARG A 36 -17.08 10.98 -0.41
N TRP A 37 -17.52 10.85 -1.66
CA TRP A 37 -18.94 10.87 -2.03
C TRP A 37 -19.45 9.59 -2.71
N TYR A 38 -18.60 8.59 -2.97
CA TYR A 38 -18.95 7.37 -3.70
C TYR A 38 -20.00 6.55 -2.97
N PHE A 39 -20.04 6.61 -1.63
CA PHE A 39 -21.09 5.97 -0.84
C PHE A 39 -22.50 6.53 -1.15
N LEU A 40 -22.61 7.74 -1.71
CA LEU A 40 -23.88 8.32 -2.14
C LEU A 40 -24.38 7.73 -3.47
N VAL A 41 -23.52 7.11 -4.26
CA VAL A 41 -23.89 6.50 -5.55
C VAL A 41 -24.93 5.40 -5.39
N PRO A 42 -24.75 4.39 -4.52
CA PRO A 42 -25.79 3.38 -4.30
C PRO A 42 -27.05 3.98 -3.66
N ILE A 43 -26.92 4.98 -2.79
CA ILE A 43 -28.05 5.67 -2.17
C ILE A 43 -28.90 6.38 -3.24
N PHE A 44 -28.26 7.16 -4.11
CA PHE A 44 -28.90 7.82 -5.25
C PHE A 44 -29.50 6.79 -6.21
N GLY A 45 -28.78 5.70 -6.52
CA GLY A 45 -29.26 4.62 -7.36
C GLY A 45 -30.56 3.99 -6.83
N VAL A 46 -30.68 3.80 -5.51
CA VAL A 46 -31.91 3.34 -4.86
C VAL A 46 -33.02 4.37 -5.03
N PHE A 47 -32.81 5.62 -4.64
CA PHE A 47 -33.83 6.67 -4.74
C PHE A 47 -34.31 6.89 -6.18
N TYR A 48 -33.39 6.96 -7.14
CA TYR A 48 -33.69 7.08 -8.55
C TYR A 48 -34.52 5.89 -9.05
N SER A 49 -34.13 4.66 -8.70
CA SER A 49 -34.88 3.45 -9.08
C SER A 49 -36.29 3.48 -8.51
N PHE A 50 -36.47 3.99 -7.30
CA PHE A 50 -37.81 4.19 -6.72
C PHE A 50 -38.59 5.30 -7.42
N ALA A 51 -37.97 6.44 -7.77
CA ALA A 51 -38.63 7.57 -8.40
C ALA A 51 -39.09 7.28 -9.84
N VAL A 52 -38.27 6.55 -10.62
CA VAL A 52 -38.62 6.14 -11.99
C VAL A 52 -39.77 5.12 -11.99
N LEU A 53 -39.78 4.24 -10.99
CA LEU A 53 -40.81 3.20 -10.88
C LEU A 53 -42.05 3.70 -10.13
N SER A 54 -41.97 4.64 -9.19
CA SER A 54 -43.08 5.00 -8.28
C SER A 54 -44.41 5.36 -8.96
N PRO A 55 -44.46 6.12 -10.08
CA PRO A 55 -45.73 6.46 -10.73
C PRO A 55 -46.51 5.24 -11.23
N TRP A 56 -45.82 4.14 -11.55
CA TRP A 56 -46.41 2.93 -12.15
C TRP A 56 -46.85 1.90 -11.11
N TYR A 57 -46.33 2.00 -9.88
CA TYR A 57 -46.52 0.99 -8.83
C TYR A 57 -47.48 1.43 -7.73
N ILE A 58 -47.62 2.75 -7.49
CA ILE A 58 -48.55 3.31 -6.49
C ILE A 58 -50.02 3.01 -6.87
N SER A 59 -50.30 2.68 -8.14
CA SER A 59 -51.62 2.25 -8.62
C SER A 59 -51.94 0.75 -8.44
N GLY A 60 -51.06 -0.05 -7.80
CA GLY A 60 -51.34 -1.45 -7.45
C GLY A 60 -51.08 -2.50 -8.56
N ASN A 61 -50.47 -2.10 -9.67
CA ASN A 61 -50.23 -2.92 -10.86
C ASN A 61 -48.90 -3.69 -10.81
N LEU A 62 -48.75 -4.61 -9.86
CA LEU A 62 -47.61 -5.53 -9.85
C LEU A 62 -47.72 -6.55 -11.00
N VAL A 63 -46.67 -6.70 -11.80
CA VAL A 63 -46.57 -7.66 -12.92
C VAL A 63 -46.87 -9.09 -12.49
N THR A 64 -46.45 -9.48 -11.29
CA THR A 64 -46.70 -10.81 -10.74
C THR A 64 -47.17 -10.70 -9.31
N ARG A 65 -48.30 -11.34 -8.99
CA ARG A 65 -48.83 -11.48 -7.64
C ARG A 65 -48.84 -12.96 -7.27
N VAL A 66 -48.25 -13.29 -6.13
CA VAL A 66 -48.27 -14.66 -5.60
C VAL A 66 -49.23 -14.68 -4.42
N ARG A 67 -50.21 -15.57 -4.44
CA ARG A 67 -51.19 -15.76 -3.36
C ARG A 67 -51.12 -17.20 -2.88
N LEU A 68 -51.27 -17.40 -1.57
CA LEU A 68 -51.45 -18.72 -1.01
C LEU A 68 -52.96 -19.01 -1.01
N ILE A 69 -53.41 -19.92 -1.87
CA ILE A 69 -54.82 -20.33 -1.94
C ILE A 69 -54.86 -21.81 -1.62
N ASN A 70 -55.56 -22.18 -0.54
CA ASN A 70 -55.72 -23.55 -0.08
C ASN A 70 -54.39 -24.34 0.08
N GLY A 71 -53.36 -23.69 0.61
CA GLY A 71 -52.04 -24.31 0.81
C GLY A 71 -51.19 -24.50 -0.45
N ARG A 72 -51.64 -24.02 -1.63
CA ARG A 72 -50.83 -23.94 -2.85
C ARG A 72 -50.47 -22.49 -3.17
N LEU A 73 -49.23 -22.29 -3.63
CA LEU A 73 -48.76 -21.02 -4.15
C LEU A 73 -49.27 -20.83 -5.57
N GLU A 74 -50.20 -19.90 -5.75
CA GLU A 74 -50.74 -19.53 -7.05
C GLU A 74 -50.09 -18.23 -7.53
N LYS A 75 -49.54 -18.24 -8.74
CA LYS A 75 -48.89 -17.09 -9.38
C LYS A 75 -49.83 -16.50 -10.43
N SER A 76 -50.36 -15.31 -10.20
CA SER A 76 -51.11 -14.57 -11.22
C SER A 76 -50.25 -13.46 -11.85
N VAL A 77 -50.36 -13.32 -13.17
CA VAL A 77 -49.62 -12.32 -13.95
C VAL A 77 -50.59 -11.23 -14.40
N ASN A 78 -50.28 -9.97 -14.12
CA ASN A 78 -51.05 -8.84 -14.61
C ASN A 78 -50.56 -8.48 -16.02
N GLN A 79 -51.34 -8.84 -17.04
CA GLN A 79 -50.96 -8.68 -18.44
C GLN A 79 -50.80 -7.21 -18.86
N ILE A 80 -51.59 -6.29 -18.29
CA ILE A 80 -51.52 -4.85 -18.57
C ILE A 80 -50.25 -4.25 -17.98
N ALA A 81 -49.89 -4.66 -16.76
CA ALA A 81 -48.61 -4.28 -16.17
C ALA A 81 -47.44 -4.84 -17.00
N LEU A 82 -47.52 -6.11 -17.40
CA LEU A 82 -46.47 -6.75 -18.21
C LEU A 82 -46.27 -6.07 -19.56
N SER A 83 -47.35 -5.70 -20.26
CA SER A 83 -47.27 -4.99 -21.55
C SER A 83 -46.72 -3.56 -21.39
N THR A 84 -47.11 -2.86 -20.33
CA THR A 84 -46.57 -1.54 -20.00
C THR A 84 -45.06 -1.61 -19.72
N HIS A 85 -44.62 -2.61 -18.96
CA HIS A 85 -43.20 -2.85 -18.70
C HIS A 85 -42.41 -3.14 -19.98
N ALA A 86 -42.95 -3.96 -20.87
CA ALA A 86 -42.31 -4.28 -22.15
C ALA A 86 -42.20 -3.07 -23.09
N ALA A 87 -43.10 -2.08 -22.97
CA ALA A 87 -43.04 -0.83 -23.72
C ALA A 87 -42.06 0.20 -23.13
N VAL A 88 -41.96 0.26 -21.79
CA VAL A 88 -41.15 1.26 -21.07
C VAL A 88 -39.67 0.88 -20.97
N ASN A 89 -39.36 -0.38 -20.69
CA ASN A 89 -37.97 -0.87 -20.56
C ASN A 89 -37.06 -0.58 -21.77
N PRO A 90 -37.49 -0.76 -23.03
CA PRO A 90 -36.63 -0.45 -24.19
C PRO A 90 -36.29 1.04 -24.32
N ILE A 91 -37.16 1.95 -23.83
CA ILE A 91 -36.88 3.40 -23.82
C ILE A 91 -35.70 3.69 -22.89
N PHE A 92 -35.76 3.19 -21.65
CA PHE A 92 -34.66 3.36 -20.69
C PHE A 92 -33.39 2.62 -21.12
N ALA A 93 -33.51 1.43 -21.71
CA ALA A 93 -32.36 0.69 -22.22
C ALA A 93 -31.62 1.47 -23.32
N THR A 94 -32.37 2.10 -24.22
CA THR A 94 -31.82 2.96 -25.28
C THR A 94 -31.12 4.19 -24.69
N PHE A 95 -31.74 4.83 -23.69
CA PHE A 95 -31.15 5.97 -23.00
C PHE A 95 -29.80 5.62 -22.34
N TYR A 96 -29.73 4.54 -21.56
CA TYR A 96 -28.47 4.10 -20.93
C TYR A 96 -27.43 3.67 -21.96
N PHE A 97 -27.85 3.01 -23.03
CA PHE A 97 -26.95 2.58 -24.10
C PHE A 97 -26.24 3.77 -24.73
N MET A 98 -26.99 4.81 -25.11
CA MET A 98 -26.44 6.01 -25.70
C MET A 98 -25.49 6.73 -24.73
N LEU A 99 -25.86 6.85 -23.46
CA LEU A 99 -25.05 7.53 -22.46
C LEU A 99 -23.72 6.80 -22.19
N ILE A 100 -23.75 5.48 -22.00
CA ILE A 100 -22.56 4.66 -21.77
C ILE A 100 -21.65 4.66 -23.00
N LEU A 101 -22.22 4.59 -24.20
CA LEU A 101 -21.47 4.62 -25.46
C LEU A 101 -20.80 5.99 -25.67
N LEU A 102 -21.54 7.09 -25.54
CA LEU A 102 -21.01 8.44 -25.76
C LEU A 102 -19.92 8.81 -24.74
N ILE A 103 -20.17 8.59 -23.45
CA ILE A 103 -19.17 8.89 -22.41
C ILE A 103 -17.98 7.93 -22.53
N GLY A 104 -18.20 6.65 -22.85
CA GLY A 104 -17.14 5.66 -23.05
C GLY A 104 -16.21 6.01 -24.22
N VAL A 105 -16.78 6.35 -25.39
CA VAL A 105 -16.01 6.78 -26.56
C VAL A 105 -15.27 8.07 -26.27
N TRP A 106 -15.94 9.07 -25.68
CA TRP A 106 -15.32 10.34 -25.35
C TRP A 106 -14.15 10.20 -24.38
N THR A 107 -14.32 9.41 -23.31
CA THR A 107 -13.27 9.12 -22.33
C THR A 107 -12.07 8.45 -22.99
N THR A 108 -12.31 7.52 -23.92
CA THR A 108 -11.27 6.79 -24.65
C THR A 108 -10.44 7.72 -25.53
N VAL A 109 -11.10 8.61 -26.29
CA VAL A 109 -10.44 9.61 -27.15
C VAL A 109 -9.57 10.56 -26.32
N LYS A 110 -10.11 11.07 -25.21
CA LYS A 110 -9.37 12.00 -24.34
C LYS A 110 -8.20 11.36 -23.62
N LEU A 111 -8.37 10.11 -23.17
CA LEU A 111 -7.27 9.31 -22.64
C LEU A 111 -6.16 9.15 -23.66
N GLU A 112 -6.51 8.82 -24.91
CA GLU A 112 -5.53 8.63 -25.98
C GLU A 112 -4.76 9.92 -26.32
N GLU A 113 -5.44 11.07 -26.36
CA GLU A 113 -4.80 12.39 -26.50
C GLU A 113 -3.81 12.67 -25.36
N LYS A 114 -4.18 12.36 -24.11
CA LYS A 114 -3.32 12.54 -22.92
C LYS A 114 -2.12 11.60 -22.94
N GLY A 115 -2.31 10.36 -23.40
CA GLY A 115 -1.24 9.40 -23.64
C GLY A 115 -0.24 9.90 -24.68
N LYS A 116 -0.72 10.37 -25.85
CA LYS A 116 0.14 10.88 -26.93
C LYS A 116 1.03 12.06 -26.52
N LYS A 117 0.56 12.90 -25.58
CA LYS A 117 1.32 14.04 -25.04
C LYS A 117 2.37 13.67 -23.99
N SER A 118 2.40 12.42 -23.52
CA SER A 118 3.36 11.98 -22.50
C SER A 118 4.68 11.51 -23.13
N HIS A 119 5.80 11.99 -22.59
CA HIS A 119 7.14 11.58 -22.98
C HIS A 119 7.55 10.19 -22.42
N SER A 120 6.82 9.66 -21.44
CA SER A 120 7.09 8.37 -20.80
C SER A 120 6.43 7.21 -21.56
N SER A 121 7.23 6.20 -21.94
CA SER A 121 6.78 4.92 -22.53
C SER A 121 5.81 4.19 -21.60
N GLN A 122 6.11 4.16 -20.30
CA GLN A 122 5.29 3.55 -19.24
C GLN A 122 3.89 4.20 -19.13
N HIS A 123 3.80 5.53 -19.22
CA HIS A 123 2.53 6.24 -19.13
C HIS A 123 1.63 6.03 -20.36
N ARG A 124 2.21 6.04 -21.57
CA ARG A 124 1.47 5.73 -22.81
C ARG A 124 0.87 4.33 -22.78
N HIS A 125 1.63 3.38 -22.23
CA HIS A 125 1.23 2.00 -22.10
C HIS A 125 0.10 1.81 -21.06
N PHE A 126 0.19 2.52 -19.92
CA PHE A 126 -0.88 2.58 -18.92
C PHE A 126 -2.21 3.10 -19.49
N VAL A 127 -2.17 4.20 -20.24
CA VAL A 127 -3.35 4.79 -20.90
C VAL A 127 -4.02 3.81 -21.86
N ARG A 128 -3.24 3.04 -22.63
CA ARG A 128 -3.77 2.03 -23.58
C ARG A 128 -4.47 0.87 -22.87
N LYS A 129 -3.96 0.39 -21.72
CA LYS A 129 -4.66 -0.62 -20.91
C LYS A 129 -5.98 -0.09 -20.40
N LEU A 130 -5.97 1.10 -19.81
CA LEU A 130 -7.17 1.70 -19.23
C LEU A 130 -8.28 1.84 -20.29
N ASN A 131 -7.92 2.25 -21.50
CA ASN A 131 -8.82 2.29 -22.66
C ASN A 131 -9.43 0.92 -23.01
N ARG A 132 -8.67 -0.18 -22.93
CA ARG A 132 -9.19 -1.54 -23.20
C ARG A 132 -10.19 -2.00 -22.15
N VAL A 133 -9.93 -1.72 -20.86
CA VAL A 133 -10.87 -2.07 -19.79
C VAL A 133 -12.16 -1.25 -19.92
N ILE A 134 -12.05 0.05 -20.25
CA ILE A 134 -13.21 0.91 -20.51
C ILE A 134 -14.00 0.37 -21.70
N ALA A 135 -13.35 0.06 -22.81
CA ALA A 135 -13.99 -0.47 -24.00
C ALA A 135 -14.70 -1.82 -23.75
N CYS A 136 -14.06 -2.75 -23.01
CA CYS A 136 -14.66 -4.05 -22.68
C CYS A 136 -15.87 -3.91 -21.75
N ASN A 137 -15.78 -3.06 -20.73
CA ASN A 137 -16.89 -2.79 -19.82
C ASN A 137 -18.05 -2.09 -20.55
N SER A 138 -17.76 -1.08 -21.37
CA SER A 138 -18.75 -0.41 -22.21
C SER A 138 -19.41 -1.37 -23.18
N PHE A 139 -18.64 -2.25 -23.84
CA PHE A 139 -19.18 -3.26 -24.76
C PHE A 139 -20.10 -4.27 -24.08
N LEU A 140 -19.71 -4.80 -22.91
CA LEU A 140 -20.52 -5.76 -22.16
C LEU A 140 -21.83 -5.12 -21.64
N MET A 141 -21.76 -3.92 -21.08
CA MET A 141 -22.93 -3.18 -20.62
C MET A 141 -23.86 -2.81 -21.80
N SER A 142 -23.29 -2.33 -22.90
CA SER A 142 -24.04 -2.01 -24.12
C SER A 142 -24.68 -3.25 -24.77
N GLY A 143 -23.98 -4.39 -24.79
CA GLY A 143 -24.49 -5.65 -25.33
C GLY A 143 -25.70 -6.18 -24.55
N ASN A 144 -25.67 -6.09 -23.23
CA ASN A 144 -26.82 -6.45 -22.38
C ASN A 144 -28.04 -5.53 -22.65
N LEU A 145 -27.81 -4.23 -22.82
CA LEU A 145 -28.87 -3.27 -23.15
C LEU A 145 -29.49 -3.51 -24.53
N ILE A 146 -28.67 -3.87 -25.52
CA ILE A 146 -29.13 -4.27 -26.86
C ILE A 146 -29.97 -5.54 -26.79
N LEU A 147 -29.52 -6.56 -26.05
CA LEU A 147 -30.25 -7.80 -25.87
C LEU A 147 -31.62 -7.55 -25.22
N LEU A 148 -31.67 -6.70 -24.20
CA LEU A 148 -32.92 -6.30 -23.56
C LEU A 148 -33.87 -5.57 -24.52
N PHE A 149 -33.33 -4.69 -25.36
CA PHE A 149 -34.10 -3.98 -26.40
C PHE A 149 -34.71 -4.96 -27.42
N VAL A 150 -33.90 -5.89 -27.95
CA VAL A 150 -34.35 -6.91 -28.90
C VAL A 150 -35.44 -7.80 -28.30
N MET A 151 -35.26 -8.25 -27.06
CA MET A 151 -36.25 -9.09 -26.38
C MET A 151 -37.56 -8.33 -26.07
N SER A 152 -37.47 -7.03 -25.76
CA SER A 152 -38.66 -6.20 -25.54
C SER A 152 -39.47 -6.01 -26.83
N ILE A 153 -38.78 -5.81 -27.97
CA ILE A 153 -39.42 -5.75 -29.30
C ILE A 153 -40.02 -7.10 -29.68
N ALA A 154 -39.29 -8.20 -29.50
CA ALA A 154 -39.78 -9.54 -29.80
C ALA A 154 -41.08 -9.85 -29.05
N TYR A 155 -41.19 -9.45 -27.77
CA TYR A 155 -42.43 -9.57 -26.98
C TYR A 155 -43.60 -8.74 -27.54
N ILE A 156 -43.34 -7.53 -28.05
CA ILE A 156 -44.38 -6.66 -28.62
C ILE A 156 -44.95 -7.26 -29.92
N PHE A 157 -44.12 -7.91 -30.74
CA PHE A 157 -44.51 -8.39 -32.07
C PHE A 157 -44.81 -9.90 -32.16
N TYR A 158 -44.35 -10.73 -31.22
CA TYR A 158 -44.53 -12.19 -31.24
C TYR A 158 -44.83 -12.76 -29.85
N ILE A 159 -45.96 -13.47 -29.71
CA ILE A 159 -46.41 -14.09 -28.44
C ILE A 159 -46.37 -15.63 -28.46
N PRO A 160 -45.21 -16.30 -28.58
CA PRO A 160 -45.08 -17.66 -28.07
C PRO A 160 -44.71 -17.62 -26.58
N LEU A 161 -45.45 -18.37 -25.74
CA LEU A 161 -45.13 -18.60 -24.33
C LEU A 161 -43.67 -19.08 -24.11
N LEU A 162 -43.09 -19.77 -25.10
CA LEU A 162 -41.69 -20.21 -25.10
C LEU A 162 -40.69 -19.05 -25.10
N ILE A 163 -40.99 -17.94 -25.80
CA ILE A 163 -40.11 -16.75 -25.85
C ILE A 163 -40.07 -16.06 -24.49
N LEU A 164 -41.17 -16.07 -23.73
CA LEU A 164 -41.24 -15.48 -22.40
C LEU A 164 -40.41 -16.22 -21.35
N GLU A 165 -40.40 -17.55 -21.39
CA GLU A 165 -39.54 -18.36 -20.50
C GLU A 165 -38.06 -18.16 -20.84
N ILE A 166 -37.72 -18.20 -22.13
CA ILE A 166 -36.36 -17.92 -22.61
C ILE A 166 -35.95 -16.49 -22.25
N GLN A 167 -36.84 -15.50 -22.37
CA GLN A 167 -36.58 -14.11 -22.01
C GLN A 167 -36.23 -13.94 -20.54
N SER A 168 -37.00 -14.55 -19.64
CA SER A 168 -36.70 -14.46 -18.21
C SER A 168 -35.36 -15.11 -17.86
N ILE A 169 -35.03 -16.24 -18.50
CA ILE A 169 -33.77 -16.95 -18.26
C ILE A 169 -32.60 -16.16 -18.83
N VAL A 170 -32.68 -15.75 -20.09
CA VAL A 170 -31.61 -15.03 -20.80
C VAL A 170 -31.32 -13.70 -20.13
N VAL A 171 -32.33 -12.91 -19.76
CA VAL A 171 -32.04 -11.60 -19.15
C VAL A 171 -31.52 -11.73 -17.73
N THR A 172 -32.00 -12.69 -16.93
CA THR A 172 -31.46 -12.95 -15.58
C THR A 172 -30.01 -13.42 -15.68
N PHE A 173 -29.73 -14.37 -16.57
CA PHE A 173 -28.39 -14.90 -16.81
C PHE A 173 -27.43 -13.83 -17.33
N THR A 174 -27.85 -13.00 -18.29
CA THR A 174 -27.00 -11.94 -18.85
C THR A 174 -26.75 -10.83 -17.82
N SER A 175 -27.73 -10.52 -16.98
CA SER A 175 -27.59 -9.57 -15.87
C SER A 175 -26.61 -10.08 -14.80
N ASP A 176 -26.68 -11.36 -14.44
CA ASP A 176 -25.73 -12.01 -13.52
C ASP A 176 -24.34 -12.09 -14.13
N MET A 177 -24.22 -12.41 -15.42
CA MET A 177 -22.95 -12.39 -16.14
C MET A 177 -22.31 -11.01 -16.09
N VAL A 178 -23.07 -9.93 -16.32
CA VAL A 178 -22.55 -8.55 -16.26
C VAL A 178 -22.14 -8.16 -14.84
N THR A 179 -22.94 -8.52 -13.81
CA THR A 179 -22.63 -8.21 -12.41
C THR A 179 -21.41 -8.97 -11.91
N LEU A 180 -21.24 -10.22 -12.32
CA LEU A 180 -20.09 -11.04 -11.96
C LEU A 180 -18.89 -10.82 -12.88
N ALA A 181 -19.09 -10.23 -14.07
CA ALA A 181 -18.03 -9.98 -15.03
C ALA A 181 -16.96 -9.06 -14.45
N MET A 182 -17.26 -8.11 -13.56
CA MET A 182 -16.23 -7.19 -13.08
C MET A 182 -15.06 -7.90 -12.36
N PRO A 183 -15.29 -8.80 -11.37
CA PRO A 183 -14.27 -9.70 -10.86
C PRO A 183 -13.57 -10.56 -11.92
N TYR A 184 -14.27 -11.04 -12.96
CA TYR A 184 -13.67 -11.87 -14.02
C TYR A 184 -12.87 -11.06 -15.05
N ILE A 185 -13.29 -9.84 -15.38
CA ILE A 185 -12.59 -8.84 -16.18
C ILE A 185 -11.33 -8.44 -15.42
N LEU A 186 -11.44 -8.18 -14.12
CA LEU A 186 -10.30 -7.95 -13.26
C LEU A 186 -9.41 -9.20 -13.20
N PHE A 187 -9.94 -10.39 -12.97
CA PHE A 187 -9.17 -11.64 -13.01
C PHE A 187 -8.49 -11.91 -14.37
N ALA A 188 -9.14 -11.58 -15.48
CA ALA A 188 -8.65 -11.79 -16.84
C ALA A 188 -7.64 -10.73 -17.29
N PHE A 189 -7.74 -9.50 -16.80
CA PHE A 189 -6.90 -8.37 -17.22
C PHE A 189 -5.99 -7.81 -16.10
N ASP A 190 -6.11 -8.28 -14.86
CA ASP A 190 -5.32 -7.90 -13.68
C ASP A 190 -4.41 -9.06 -13.24
N SER A 191 -3.14 -8.96 -13.60
CA SER A 191 -2.12 -9.93 -13.25
C SER A 191 -1.72 -9.88 -11.78
N ASN A 192 -2.00 -8.80 -11.06
CA ASN A 192 -1.73 -8.73 -9.62
C ASN A 192 -2.72 -9.62 -8.87
N ILE A 193 -3.99 -9.65 -9.28
CA ILE A 193 -5.01 -10.54 -8.70
C ILE A 193 -4.68 -12.01 -8.98
N ARG A 194 -4.24 -12.38 -10.19
CA ARG A 194 -3.87 -13.77 -10.50
C ARG A 194 -2.61 -14.25 -9.77
N ARG A 195 -1.63 -13.37 -9.58
CA ARG A 195 -0.42 -13.64 -8.79
C ARG A 195 -0.71 -13.73 -7.29
N LEU A 196 -1.57 -12.85 -6.76
CA LEU A 196 -2.11 -12.93 -5.39
C LEU A 196 -2.83 -14.25 -5.11
N LEU A 197 -3.54 -14.79 -6.12
CA LEU A 197 -4.27 -16.05 -6.03
C LEU A 197 -3.42 -17.29 -6.36
N ARG A 198 -2.12 -17.13 -6.66
CA ARG A 198 -1.16 -18.22 -6.97
C ARG A 198 -1.56 -19.12 -8.16
N ILE A 199 -2.24 -18.55 -9.16
CA ILE A 199 -2.77 -19.33 -10.30
C ILE A 199 -1.72 -19.48 -11.43
N GLU A 200 -0.77 -18.57 -11.54
CA GLU A 200 0.39 -18.71 -12.43
C GLU A 200 1.56 -19.35 -11.66
N LYS A 201 2.02 -20.53 -12.09
CA LYS A 201 3.34 -21.07 -11.72
C LYS A 201 4.39 -20.56 -12.72
N THR A 202 5.60 -20.29 -12.24
CA THR A 202 6.77 -19.95 -13.07
C THR A 202 6.98 -21.02 -14.14
N PRO A 203 6.95 -20.70 -15.44
CA PRO A 203 7.32 -21.65 -16.47
C PRO A 203 8.84 -21.74 -16.55
N ASP A 204 9.34 -22.97 -16.47
CA ASP A 204 10.71 -23.33 -16.76
C ASP A 204 10.94 -23.20 -18.27
N ILE A 205 11.79 -22.27 -18.70
CA ILE A 205 12.00 -21.95 -20.11
C ILE A 205 13.11 -22.85 -20.67
N THR A 206 12.74 -24.04 -21.15
CA THR A 206 13.45 -24.69 -22.26
C THR A 206 12.51 -25.66 -23.00
N ARG A 207 11.91 -25.20 -24.11
CA ARG A 207 11.89 -25.93 -25.39
C ARG A 207 11.24 -25.12 -26.52
N GLN A 208 11.99 -25.05 -27.62
CA GLN A 208 11.62 -24.60 -28.97
C GLN A 208 10.27 -25.15 -29.46
N PHE A 209 9.59 -24.45 -30.38
CA PHE A 209 9.37 -24.99 -31.74
C PHE A 209 8.94 -23.91 -32.75
N ASN A 210 9.41 -24.13 -33.98
CA ASN A 210 9.48 -23.21 -35.11
C ASN A 210 8.18 -22.99 -35.89
N SER A 211 8.19 -21.86 -36.61
CA SER A 211 7.30 -21.46 -37.70
C SER A 211 7.27 -22.45 -38.87
N HIS A 212 6.07 -22.88 -39.28
CA HIS A 212 5.62 -23.03 -40.68
C HIS A 212 4.22 -23.66 -40.68
N GLN A 213 3.18 -22.83 -40.69
CA GLN A 213 1.82 -23.11 -41.22
C GLN A 213 0.92 -21.90 -40.94
N MET A 214 1.08 -20.87 -41.77
CA MET A 214 0.06 -19.85 -41.99
C MET A 214 -0.54 -20.11 -43.38
N TRP A 215 -1.81 -19.73 -43.58
CA TRP A 215 -2.58 -19.70 -44.85
C TRP A 215 -3.61 -20.83 -45.10
N PRO A 216 -4.47 -21.19 -44.12
CA PRO A 216 -5.91 -21.05 -44.42
C PRO A 216 -6.83 -20.75 -43.20
N ILE A 217 -6.48 -19.80 -42.33
CA ILE A 217 -7.35 -19.35 -41.20
C ILE A 217 -7.82 -17.91 -41.45
N ILE A 218 -8.53 -17.71 -42.56
CA ILE A 218 -9.21 -16.43 -42.90
C ILE A 218 -10.74 -16.55 -42.71
N LEU A 219 -11.27 -17.71 -42.29
CA LEU A 219 -12.73 -17.94 -42.29
C LEU A 219 -13.40 -18.33 -40.96
N LEU A 220 -12.73 -18.20 -39.82
CA LEU A 220 -13.38 -18.40 -38.52
C LEU A 220 -13.09 -17.22 -37.58
N GLY A 221 -13.83 -16.14 -37.80
CA GLY A 221 -13.94 -14.93 -36.96
C GLY A 221 -14.48 -15.15 -35.54
N ILE A 222 -14.30 -16.34 -34.98
CA ILE A 222 -14.50 -16.69 -33.57
C ILE A 222 -13.13 -16.92 -32.86
N ALA A 223 -12.03 -16.96 -33.62
CA ALA A 223 -10.66 -17.05 -33.10
C ALA A 223 -9.99 -15.68 -32.81
N GLY A 224 -10.77 -14.62 -32.62
CA GLY A 224 -10.27 -13.28 -32.30
C GLY A 224 -9.85 -13.07 -30.83
N ILE A 225 -9.86 -14.12 -30.00
CA ILE A 225 -9.49 -14.04 -28.57
C ILE A 225 -8.16 -14.75 -28.25
N VAL A 226 -7.53 -15.49 -29.17
CA VAL A 226 -6.42 -16.39 -28.78
C VAL A 226 -5.03 -15.99 -29.28
N SER A 227 -4.85 -14.88 -30.00
CA SER A 227 -3.50 -14.48 -30.45
C SER A 227 -3.27 -12.97 -30.46
N ALA A 228 -3.31 -12.35 -29.27
CA ALA A 228 -2.62 -11.09 -29.00
C ALA A 228 -2.39 -10.97 -27.48
N GLY A 229 -1.22 -11.41 -27.02
CA GLY A 229 -0.76 -11.20 -25.66
C GLY A 229 -0.71 -9.70 -25.32
N SER A 230 -1.27 -9.37 -24.15
CA SER A 230 -1.02 -8.27 -23.16
C SER A 230 -0.71 -6.84 -23.67
N PRO A 231 -1.12 -5.71 -22.99
CA PRO A 231 -0.63 -5.43 -21.62
C PRO A 231 -1.30 -4.31 -20.72
N GLY A 232 -0.84 -4.15 -19.45
CA GLY A 232 -0.69 -2.83 -18.75
C GLY A 232 -1.25 -2.54 -17.33
N THR A 233 -0.80 -3.22 -16.27
CA THR A 233 -0.41 -2.71 -14.92
C THR A 233 0.05 -3.96 -14.20
N ASN A 234 0.93 -4.71 -14.84
CA ASN A 234 2.21 -4.14 -15.27
C ASN A 234 2.28 -4.01 -16.78
N GLY A 235 3.31 -3.33 -17.28
CA GLY A 235 3.92 -3.81 -18.52
C GLY A 235 3.83 -5.33 -18.54
N ASP A 236 3.51 -5.95 -19.67
CA ASP A 236 4.00 -7.31 -19.77
C ASP A 236 5.51 -7.17 -19.69
N ILE A 237 6.04 -7.26 -18.48
CA ILE A 237 7.45 -7.14 -18.21
C ILE A 237 8.14 -8.36 -18.81
N ASN A 238 7.46 -9.21 -19.58
CA ASN A 238 8.03 -10.28 -20.36
C ASN A 238 8.16 -9.89 -21.85
N GLN A 239 7.67 -8.72 -22.27
CA GLN A 239 8.01 -8.18 -23.59
C GLN A 239 9.51 -7.90 -23.63
N PRO A 240 10.29 -8.54 -24.53
CA PRO A 240 11.76 -8.46 -24.49
C PRO A 240 12.32 -7.04 -24.59
N GLN A 241 11.66 -6.18 -25.38
CA GLN A 241 12.07 -4.78 -25.52
C GLN A 241 11.82 -3.97 -24.24
N LEU A 242 10.68 -4.21 -23.58
CA LEU A 242 10.36 -3.55 -22.31
C LEU A 242 11.24 -4.08 -21.17
N GLN A 243 11.52 -5.39 -21.11
CA GLN A 243 12.49 -5.95 -20.17
C GLN A 243 13.84 -5.29 -20.29
N LYS A 244 14.29 -5.09 -21.53
CA LYS A 244 15.56 -4.42 -21.78
C LYS A 244 15.53 -2.98 -21.25
N GLU A 245 14.50 -2.20 -21.57
CA GLU A 245 14.35 -0.82 -21.08
C GLU A 245 14.31 -0.75 -19.55
N LEU A 246 13.50 -1.60 -18.90
CA LEU A 246 13.39 -1.68 -17.44
C LEU A 246 14.70 -2.12 -16.79
N LEU A 247 15.42 -3.05 -17.41
CA LEU A 247 16.72 -3.49 -16.92
C LEU A 247 17.75 -2.36 -17.00
N GLU A 248 17.78 -1.60 -18.10
CA GLU A 248 18.67 -0.44 -18.22
C GLU A 248 18.34 0.65 -17.17
N GLU A 249 17.06 0.95 -16.93
CA GLU A 249 16.66 1.86 -15.86
C GLU A 249 17.09 1.35 -14.47
N ALA A 250 16.88 0.06 -14.21
CA ALA A 250 17.27 -0.57 -12.96
C ALA A 250 18.79 -0.54 -12.77
N LYS A 251 19.60 -0.74 -13.82
CA LYS A 251 21.07 -0.61 -13.72
C LYS A 251 21.48 0.77 -13.23
N VAL A 252 20.93 1.83 -13.83
CA VAL A 252 21.21 3.22 -13.44
C VAL A 252 20.79 3.45 -11.99
N TYR A 253 19.63 2.95 -11.58
CA TYR A 253 19.13 3.03 -10.22
C TYR A 253 20.07 2.33 -9.23
N LEU A 254 20.39 1.06 -9.47
CA LEU A 254 21.22 0.22 -8.60
C LEU A 254 22.62 0.79 -8.45
N PHE A 255 23.19 1.34 -9.53
CA PHE A 255 24.46 2.04 -9.50
C PHE A 255 24.37 3.35 -8.69
N LYS A 256 23.38 4.21 -8.98
CA LYS A 256 23.22 5.52 -8.33
C LYS A 256 23.06 5.41 -6.81
N PHE A 257 22.31 4.40 -6.34
CA PHE A 257 22.02 4.20 -4.92
C PHE A 257 22.95 3.20 -4.23
N GLY A 258 23.95 2.69 -4.96
CA GLY A 258 25.08 1.94 -4.41
C GLY A 258 24.82 0.46 -4.12
N TYR A 259 23.79 -0.14 -4.69
CA TYR A 259 23.49 -1.58 -4.56
C TYR A 259 24.47 -2.47 -5.34
N MET A 260 25.15 -1.90 -6.35
CA MET A 260 26.10 -2.62 -7.20
C MET A 260 27.48 -2.70 -6.54
N ILE A 261 28.08 -3.90 -6.52
CA ILE A 261 29.47 -4.12 -6.11
C ILE A 261 30.38 -3.98 -7.34
N PRO A 262 31.33 -3.03 -7.35
CA PRO A 262 32.35 -2.95 -8.40
C PRO A 262 33.36 -4.10 -8.28
N ASP A 263 33.87 -4.60 -9.41
CA ASP A 263 34.92 -5.63 -9.40
C ASP A 263 36.23 -5.12 -8.79
N ALA A 264 36.82 -5.92 -7.89
CA ALA A 264 38.02 -5.57 -7.14
C ALA A 264 39.29 -5.37 -8.00
N HIS A 265 39.28 -5.81 -9.26
CA HIS A 265 40.43 -5.83 -10.16
C HIS A 265 40.36 -4.80 -11.29
N GLN A 266 39.34 -3.91 -11.30
CA GLN A 266 39.14 -2.99 -12.41
C GLN A 266 39.61 -1.56 -12.09
N PRO A 267 40.51 -0.98 -12.91
CA PRO A 267 40.90 0.42 -12.77
C PRO A 267 39.71 1.34 -13.06
N VAL A 268 39.58 2.41 -12.27
CA VAL A 268 38.50 3.43 -12.24
C VAL A 268 38.27 4.16 -13.59
N LYS A 269 39.03 3.84 -14.65
CA LYS A 269 39.09 4.61 -15.90
C LYS A 269 38.23 4.08 -17.06
N SER A 270 37.56 2.93 -16.93
CA SER A 270 36.64 2.44 -17.97
C SER A 270 35.28 2.11 -17.37
N VAL A 271 34.24 2.82 -17.82
CA VAL A 271 32.84 2.49 -17.54
C VAL A 271 32.51 1.24 -18.37
N GLN A 272 32.81 0.06 -17.83
CA GLN A 272 32.45 -1.20 -18.46
C GLN A 272 31.07 -1.63 -17.96
N GLU A 273 30.21 -2.12 -18.87
CA GLU A 273 28.86 -2.56 -18.54
C GLU A 273 28.89 -3.66 -17.47
N PRO A 274 28.04 -3.57 -16.42
CA PRO A 274 27.98 -4.59 -15.37
C PRO A 274 27.53 -5.94 -15.93
N THR A 275 28.09 -7.02 -15.38
CA THR A 275 27.71 -8.39 -15.74
C THR A 275 26.27 -8.70 -15.31
N GLN A 276 25.61 -9.65 -15.98
CA GLN A 276 24.26 -10.09 -15.62
C GLN A 276 24.17 -10.58 -14.17
N GLN A 277 25.22 -11.25 -13.68
CA GLN A 277 25.30 -11.70 -12.29
C GLN A 277 25.36 -10.53 -11.30
N GLN A 278 26.19 -9.51 -11.58
CA GLN A 278 26.27 -8.32 -10.75
C GLN A 278 24.93 -7.58 -10.65
N ILE A 279 24.18 -7.51 -11.76
CA ILE A 279 22.85 -6.90 -11.78
C ILE A 279 21.86 -7.73 -10.96
N HIS A 280 21.85 -9.06 -11.14
CA HIS A 280 21.00 -9.98 -10.40
C HIS A 280 21.23 -9.86 -8.88
N ASP A 281 22.48 -9.90 -8.44
CA ASP A 281 22.84 -9.78 -7.02
C ASP A 281 22.50 -8.40 -6.45
N ALA A 282 22.65 -7.32 -7.25
CA ALA A 282 22.25 -5.98 -6.85
C ALA A 282 20.72 -5.85 -6.72
N LEU A 283 19.95 -6.49 -7.60
CA LEU A 283 18.49 -6.56 -7.50
C LEU A 283 18.05 -7.31 -6.25
N ILE A 284 18.69 -8.44 -5.93
CA ILE A 284 18.42 -9.17 -4.68
C ILE A 284 18.65 -8.26 -3.47
N ARG A 285 19.75 -7.51 -3.42
CA ARG A 285 20.02 -6.56 -2.32
C ARG A 285 18.95 -5.48 -2.21
N PHE A 286 18.55 -4.88 -3.33
CA PHE A 286 17.49 -3.88 -3.35
C PHE A 286 16.17 -4.47 -2.83
N GLN A 287 15.76 -5.62 -3.37
CA GLN A 287 14.52 -6.28 -2.98
C GLN A 287 14.54 -6.67 -1.51
N SER A 288 15.63 -7.29 -1.03
CA SER A 288 15.82 -7.64 0.37
C SER A 288 15.77 -6.40 1.27
N ALA A 289 16.42 -5.30 0.88
CA ALA A 289 16.41 -4.07 1.66
C ALA A 289 14.99 -3.52 1.84
N PHE A 290 14.20 -3.48 0.78
CA PHE A 290 12.80 -3.04 0.83
C PHE A 290 11.79 -4.11 1.29
N LEU A 291 12.28 -5.25 1.80
CA LEU A 291 11.47 -6.38 2.28
C LEU A 291 10.56 -7.01 1.20
N TYR A 292 11.00 -6.97 -0.05
CA TYR A 292 10.38 -7.66 -1.18
C TYR A 292 10.92 -9.06 -1.37
N TYR A 293 10.14 -9.88 -2.07
CA TYR A 293 10.61 -11.17 -2.56
C TYR A 293 11.84 -10.96 -3.44
N SER A 294 12.96 -11.56 -3.04
CA SER A 294 14.26 -11.34 -3.68
C SER A 294 14.42 -12.22 -4.92
N SER A 295 13.66 -11.91 -5.97
CA SER A 295 13.68 -12.62 -7.24
C SER A 295 14.98 -12.41 -8.05
N GLY A 296 15.72 -11.34 -7.77
CA GLY A 296 16.89 -10.90 -8.55
C GLY A 296 16.54 -10.49 -9.98
N THR A 297 15.28 -10.21 -10.26
CA THR A 297 14.79 -9.73 -11.56
C THR A 297 14.03 -8.43 -11.38
N VAL A 298 13.95 -7.59 -12.42
CA VAL A 298 13.14 -6.36 -12.39
C VAL A 298 11.67 -6.75 -12.52
N ASP A 299 11.14 -7.29 -11.43
CA ASP A 299 9.73 -7.56 -11.32
C ASP A 299 8.95 -6.28 -11.04
N VAL A 300 7.66 -6.47 -10.90
CA VAL A 300 6.70 -5.38 -10.87
C VAL A 300 6.78 -4.60 -9.56
N PRO A 301 6.72 -5.27 -8.39
CA PRO A 301 6.93 -4.58 -7.13
C PRO A 301 8.26 -3.83 -7.11
N THR A 302 9.31 -4.44 -7.69
CA THR A 302 10.63 -3.83 -7.81
C THR A 302 10.58 -2.53 -8.62
N GLN A 303 10.02 -2.59 -9.83
CA GLN A 303 9.91 -1.40 -10.69
C GLN A 303 9.00 -0.33 -10.08
N ALA A 304 7.88 -0.73 -9.47
CA ALA A 304 6.96 0.19 -8.81
C ALA A 304 7.68 0.95 -7.68
N LYS A 305 8.45 0.24 -6.85
CA LYS A 305 9.25 0.85 -5.79
C LYS A 305 10.34 1.77 -6.33
N MET A 306 11.05 1.36 -7.38
CA MET A 306 12.06 2.20 -8.04
C MET A 306 11.48 3.49 -8.64
N ASN A 307 10.17 3.50 -8.91
CA ASN A 307 9.44 4.65 -9.44
C ASN A 307 8.81 5.57 -8.36
N GLU A 308 9.04 5.32 -7.08
CA GLU A 308 8.57 6.19 -6.00
C GLU A 308 9.53 7.37 -5.75
N TRP A 309 8.99 8.52 -5.35
CA TRP A 309 9.81 9.70 -5.04
C TRP A 309 10.67 9.49 -3.80
N ARG A 310 11.96 9.81 -3.91
CA ARG A 310 12.96 9.43 -2.91
C ARG A 310 14.07 10.45 -2.71
N CYS A 311 14.84 10.25 -1.64
CA CYS A 311 16.12 10.94 -1.41
C CYS A 311 17.18 10.46 -2.40
N ALA A 312 18.05 11.38 -2.84
CA ALA A 312 19.16 11.13 -3.76
C ALA A 312 20.39 10.49 -3.12
N ASN A 313 20.43 10.47 -1.78
CA ASN A 313 21.55 9.90 -1.03
C ASN A 313 21.64 8.40 -1.29
N ASN A 314 22.87 7.87 -1.26
CA ASN A 314 23.08 6.45 -1.50
C ASN A 314 22.44 5.63 -0.36
N ASP A 315 21.86 4.49 -0.72
CA ASP A 315 21.31 3.53 0.23
C ASP A 315 22.40 2.62 0.81
N MET A 316 23.36 2.26 -0.05
CA MET A 316 24.46 1.36 0.23
C MET A 316 25.77 1.98 -0.27
N ASP A 317 26.90 1.60 0.33
CA ASP A 317 28.24 1.80 -0.24
C ASP A 317 28.70 0.48 -0.83
N ARG A 318 28.67 0.39 -2.16
CA ARG A 318 29.15 -0.78 -2.90
C ARG A 318 28.57 -2.09 -2.36
N GLY A 319 27.24 -2.16 -2.32
CA GLY A 319 26.46 -3.32 -1.88
C GLY A 319 26.48 -3.59 -0.37
N SER A 320 27.11 -2.71 0.43
CA SER A 320 27.16 -2.82 1.89
C SER A 320 26.32 -1.71 2.55
N PRO A 321 25.65 -1.98 3.69
CA PRO A 321 24.94 -0.95 4.44
C PRO A 321 25.84 0.23 4.83
N ILE A 322 25.35 1.45 4.69
CA ILE A 322 26.10 2.66 5.07
C ILE A 322 26.04 2.81 6.60
N ALA A 323 27.21 2.81 7.24
CA ALA A 323 27.32 3.09 8.66
C ALA A 323 26.99 4.56 8.96
N PRO A 324 26.48 4.88 10.17
CA PRO A 324 26.31 6.26 10.60
C PRO A 324 27.61 7.07 10.56
N ALA A 325 27.48 8.40 10.50
CA ALA A 325 28.63 9.30 10.49
C ALA A 325 29.57 9.04 11.68
N SER A 326 30.87 8.97 11.40
CA SER A 326 31.90 8.77 12.42
C SER A 326 32.04 10.01 13.29
N LYS A 327 32.58 9.87 14.51
CA LYS A 327 32.73 11.01 15.45
C LYS A 327 33.45 12.23 14.87
N LYS A 328 34.35 12.04 13.89
CA LYS A 328 35.09 13.13 13.23
C LYS A 328 34.24 13.90 12.21
N GLU A 329 33.20 13.27 11.69
CA GLU A 329 32.27 13.85 10.73
C GLU A 329 31.07 14.52 11.41
N LEU A 330 30.91 14.41 12.74
CA LEU A 330 29.75 14.93 13.48
C LEU A 330 29.92 16.39 13.90
N TRP A 331 28.79 17.05 14.13
CA TRP A 331 28.77 18.37 14.75
C TRP A 331 29.30 18.33 16.18
N THR A 332 30.32 19.14 16.47
CA THR A 332 30.80 19.37 17.84
C THR A 332 29.93 20.39 18.57
N LYS A 333 29.42 21.39 17.85
CA LYS A 333 28.52 22.41 18.40
C LYS A 333 27.08 21.93 18.45
N LYS A 334 26.34 22.33 19.49
CA LYS A 334 24.92 21.99 19.70
C LYS A 334 23.96 23.04 19.16
N SER A 335 24.43 24.25 18.85
CA SER A 335 23.63 25.29 18.21
C SER A 335 24.07 25.44 16.76
N LEU A 336 23.18 25.11 15.84
CA LEU A 336 23.39 25.16 14.40
C LEU A 336 22.54 26.27 13.80
N THR A 337 23.12 27.01 12.86
CA THR A 337 22.41 28.06 12.12
C THR A 337 21.95 27.54 10.76
N TYR A 338 20.76 27.92 10.31
CA TYR A 338 20.27 27.54 9.00
C TYR A 338 19.78 28.73 8.18
N LYS A 339 19.84 28.63 6.85
CA LYS A 339 19.34 29.65 5.93
C LYS A 339 18.64 29.03 4.74
N ILE A 340 17.47 29.58 4.40
CA ILE A 340 16.75 29.25 3.17
C ILE A 340 17.16 30.27 2.11
N VAL A 341 17.78 29.80 1.03
CA VAL A 341 18.38 30.70 0.01
C VAL A 341 17.36 31.20 -1.00
N ASN A 342 16.44 30.34 -1.42
CA ASN A 342 15.42 30.63 -2.41
C ASN A 342 14.15 29.78 -2.16
N THR A 343 13.13 29.95 -2.99
CA THR A 343 11.83 29.28 -2.83
C THR A 343 11.33 28.68 -4.15
N PRO A 344 10.62 27.54 -4.15
CA PRO A 344 9.92 27.02 -5.31
C PRO A 344 8.68 27.88 -5.61
N LYS A 345 8.07 27.64 -6.78
CA LYS A 345 6.85 28.38 -7.19
C LYS A 345 5.57 27.87 -6.52
N THR A 346 5.58 26.65 -6.00
CA THR A 346 4.38 25.96 -5.52
C THR A 346 3.94 26.36 -4.11
N LEU A 347 4.84 26.93 -3.30
CA LEU A 347 4.59 27.32 -1.91
C LEU A 347 5.04 28.75 -1.65
N SER A 348 4.31 29.46 -0.79
CA SER A 348 4.73 30.79 -0.32
C SER A 348 5.93 30.71 0.61
N GLN A 349 6.70 31.80 0.69
CA GLN A 349 7.87 31.89 1.57
C GLN A 349 7.52 31.61 3.04
N ALA A 350 6.36 32.09 3.51
CA ALA A 350 5.90 31.83 4.87
C ALA A 350 5.71 30.33 5.14
N GLN A 351 5.10 29.61 4.21
CA GLN A 351 4.86 28.17 4.35
C GLN A 351 6.13 27.36 4.35
N ILE A 352 7.10 27.73 3.51
CA ILE A 352 8.40 27.08 3.45
C ILE A 352 9.15 27.29 4.77
N LYS A 353 9.14 28.53 5.29
CA LYS A 353 9.71 28.84 6.60
C LYS A 353 9.03 28.07 7.71
N SER A 354 7.69 27.98 7.73
CA SER A 354 6.96 27.18 8.71
C SER A 354 7.31 25.70 8.61
N ALA A 355 7.35 25.12 7.41
CA ALA A 355 7.70 23.72 7.21
C ALA A 355 9.13 23.41 7.70
N ALA A 356 10.08 24.28 7.38
CA ALA A 356 11.47 24.16 7.84
C ALA A 356 11.58 24.31 9.36
N HIS A 357 10.92 25.32 9.92
CA HIS A 357 10.91 25.56 11.36
C HIS A 357 10.36 24.37 12.14
N GLU A 358 9.18 23.86 11.74
CA GLU A 358 8.57 22.69 12.37
C GLU A 358 9.48 21.47 12.25
N ALA A 359 10.12 21.23 11.10
CA ALA A 359 11.03 20.10 10.93
C ALA A 359 12.27 20.19 11.84
N PHE A 360 12.89 21.37 11.95
CA PHE A 360 14.01 21.60 12.88
C PHE A 360 13.59 21.52 14.36
N GLU A 361 12.38 21.93 14.69
CA GLU A 361 11.83 21.83 16.04
C GLU A 361 11.69 20.36 16.48
N GLN A 362 11.24 19.48 15.58
CA GLN A 362 11.15 18.05 15.88
C GLN A 362 12.53 17.43 16.18
N TRP A 363 13.56 17.81 15.41
CA TRP A 363 14.92 17.38 15.70
C TRP A 363 15.51 18.01 16.97
N THR A 364 15.09 19.24 17.30
CA THR A 364 15.43 19.88 18.59
C THR A 364 14.92 19.03 19.75
N LYS A 365 13.64 18.61 19.70
CA LYS A 365 13.02 17.73 20.72
C LYS A 365 13.70 16.36 20.80
N ALA A 366 14.10 15.79 19.66
CA ALA A 366 14.70 14.46 19.60
C ALA A 366 16.16 14.41 20.11
N SER A 367 16.95 15.45 19.84
CA SER A 367 18.42 15.43 19.95
C SER A 367 19.01 16.48 20.89
N GLY A 368 18.24 17.48 21.31
CA GLY A 368 18.73 18.61 22.12
C GLY A 368 19.59 19.62 21.34
N PHE A 369 19.76 19.46 20.03
CA PHE A 369 20.34 20.50 19.18
C PHE A 369 19.41 21.71 19.10
N LYS A 370 19.98 22.92 19.05
CA LYS A 370 19.24 24.15 18.80
C LYS A 370 19.48 24.58 17.36
N PHE A 371 18.42 24.86 16.63
CA PHE A 371 18.49 25.35 15.26
C PHE A 371 17.97 26.78 15.19
N VAL A 372 18.74 27.69 14.59
CA VAL A 372 18.41 29.12 14.52
C VAL A 372 18.48 29.59 13.06
N GLU A 373 17.39 30.15 12.55
CA GLU A 373 17.40 30.78 11.22
C GLU A 373 18.31 32.01 11.24
N THR A 374 19.16 32.16 10.21
CA THR A 374 20.07 33.29 10.09
C THR A 374 20.04 33.88 8.68
N THR A 375 20.33 35.19 8.60
CA THR A 375 20.56 35.90 7.35
C THR A 375 22.04 35.97 6.96
N ALA A 376 22.94 35.52 7.86
CA ALA A 376 24.39 35.55 7.66
C ALA A 376 24.83 34.88 6.35
N GLN A 377 26.03 35.24 5.89
CA GLN A 377 26.56 34.74 4.62
C GLN A 377 26.95 33.25 4.68
N ASN A 378 27.48 32.81 5.83
CA ASN A 378 27.96 31.45 6.05
C ASN A 378 27.17 30.76 7.18
N PRO A 379 25.95 30.24 6.90
CA PRO A 379 25.20 29.42 7.84
C PRO A 379 25.80 28.01 7.92
N ASP A 380 25.47 27.26 8.97
CA ASP A 380 25.89 25.86 9.11
C ASP A 380 25.14 24.91 8.19
N VAL A 381 23.87 25.23 7.96
CA VAL A 381 22.95 24.45 7.12
C VAL A 381 22.34 25.38 6.09
N THR A 382 22.51 25.07 4.82
CA THR A 382 21.90 25.84 3.72
C THR A 382 20.80 25.02 3.06
N ILE A 383 19.62 25.60 2.88
CA ILE A 383 18.50 24.98 2.15
C ILE A 383 18.33 25.71 0.81
N THR A 384 18.46 24.98 -0.29
CA THR A 384 18.35 25.50 -1.65
C THR A 384 17.35 24.67 -2.47
N PHE A 385 16.56 25.35 -3.28
CA PHE A 385 15.74 24.77 -4.33
C PHE A 385 16.47 24.95 -5.67
N TYR A 386 16.87 23.86 -6.29
CA TYR A 386 17.64 23.86 -7.53
C TYR A 386 16.92 23.10 -8.64
N ASP A 387 17.23 23.41 -9.89
CA ASP A 387 16.75 22.62 -11.03
C ASP A 387 17.55 21.32 -11.07
N VAL A 388 17.03 20.29 -10.38
CA VAL A 388 17.59 18.95 -10.43
C VAL A 388 17.19 18.35 -11.78
N PRO A 389 18.15 17.88 -12.61
CA PRO A 389 17.79 17.22 -13.85
C PRO A 389 16.81 16.07 -13.55
N GLN A 390 15.62 16.12 -14.16
CA GLN A 390 14.64 15.06 -13.99
C GLN A 390 15.16 13.79 -14.68
N SER A 391 15.93 13.01 -13.93
CA SER A 391 16.26 11.64 -14.27
C SER A 391 15.04 10.75 -14.02
N ASN A 392 14.98 9.59 -14.67
CA ASN A 392 13.94 8.57 -14.40
C ASN A 392 13.99 8.02 -12.94
N LEU A 393 14.89 8.54 -12.08
CA LEU A 393 15.16 8.07 -10.72
C LEU A 393 14.27 8.70 -9.64
N ARG A 394 13.34 9.61 -10.02
CA ARG A 394 12.35 10.19 -9.09
C ARG A 394 12.97 10.77 -7.82
N ILE A 395 14.05 11.52 -7.98
CA ILE A 395 14.75 12.20 -6.88
C ILE A 395 14.06 13.54 -6.61
N ALA A 396 13.67 13.79 -5.36
CA ALA A 396 13.07 15.08 -4.96
C ALA A 396 13.98 15.92 -4.04
N GLY A 397 14.93 15.30 -3.36
CA GLY A 397 15.81 16.00 -2.42
C GLY A 397 17.09 15.23 -2.11
N SER A 398 18.06 15.94 -1.57
CA SER A 398 19.27 15.37 -0.98
C SER A 398 19.83 16.27 0.10
N ALA A 399 20.65 15.68 0.95
CA ALA A 399 21.39 16.39 1.98
C ALA A 399 22.79 15.83 2.12
N SER A 400 23.75 16.73 2.38
CA SER A 400 25.09 16.31 2.70
C SER A 400 25.17 15.75 4.13
N LYS A 401 26.27 15.05 4.41
CA LYS A 401 26.68 14.69 5.76
C LYS A 401 27.04 15.94 6.60
N PRO A 402 27.25 15.79 7.93
CA PRO A 402 27.63 16.91 8.78
C PRO A 402 28.99 17.55 8.47
N LEU A 403 29.13 18.75 9.05
CA LEU A 403 30.02 19.89 8.79
C LEU A 403 29.74 20.62 7.46
N ASN A 404 29.28 21.88 7.59
CA ASN A 404 28.90 22.78 6.49
C ASN A 404 27.91 22.15 5.51
N SER A 405 26.72 21.86 6.02
CA SER A 405 25.82 20.97 5.33
C SER A 405 24.83 21.71 4.41
N HIS A 406 24.42 21.02 3.35
CA HIS A 406 23.54 21.57 2.34
C HIS A 406 22.37 20.62 2.10
N ILE A 407 21.15 21.15 2.13
CA ILE A 407 19.92 20.49 1.68
C ILE A 407 19.58 21.06 0.31
N ILE A 408 19.51 20.20 -0.70
CA ILE A 408 19.15 20.55 -2.08
C ILE A 408 17.83 19.88 -2.39
N LEU A 409 16.82 20.67 -2.74
CA LEU A 409 15.49 20.21 -3.11
C LEU A 409 15.20 20.52 -4.58
N ASP A 410 14.44 19.66 -5.26
CA ASP A 410 14.03 19.92 -6.64
C ASP A 410 13.04 21.10 -6.68
N LYS A 411 13.42 22.18 -7.36
CA LYS A 411 12.62 23.39 -7.54
C LYS A 411 11.37 23.16 -8.39
N ASN A 412 11.40 22.17 -9.29
CA ASN A 412 10.31 21.87 -10.22
C ASN A 412 9.31 20.85 -9.65
N GLN A 413 9.56 20.35 -8.45
CA GLN A 413 8.67 19.42 -7.80
C GLN A 413 7.40 20.10 -7.28
N GLU A 414 6.28 19.38 -7.34
CA GLU A 414 5.02 19.79 -6.72
C GLU A 414 5.10 19.62 -5.19
N TRP A 415 5.77 20.56 -4.52
CA TRP A 415 5.82 20.59 -3.05
C TRP A 415 4.46 20.96 -2.45
N ALA A 416 4.09 20.26 -1.39
CA ALA A 416 2.93 20.60 -0.58
C ALA A 416 3.27 20.75 0.91
N TYR A 417 2.39 21.49 1.58
CA TYR A 417 2.42 21.71 3.02
C TYR A 417 0.98 21.81 3.52
N LYS A 418 0.67 21.21 4.67
CA LYS A 418 -0.66 21.24 5.30
C LYS A 418 -1.85 21.04 4.36
N SER A 419 -1.80 19.95 3.58
CA SER A 419 -2.86 19.47 2.67
C SER A 419 -3.18 20.36 1.46
N GLN A 420 -2.28 21.28 1.08
CA GLN A 420 -2.51 22.20 -0.05
C GLN A 420 -2.30 21.58 -1.44
N ALA A 421 -1.77 20.37 -1.53
CA ALA A 421 -1.72 19.60 -2.77
C ALA A 421 -1.76 18.08 -2.44
N PRO A 422 -2.89 17.39 -2.68
CA PRO A 422 -3.07 15.97 -2.36
C PRO A 422 -2.07 15.05 -3.07
N MET A 423 -1.59 15.46 -4.24
CA MET A 423 -0.66 14.69 -5.08
C MET A 423 0.81 15.15 -4.96
N GLY A 424 1.06 16.19 -4.15
CA GLY A 424 2.41 16.73 -3.95
C GLY A 424 3.24 15.89 -2.97
N ILE A 425 4.55 16.16 -2.95
CA ILE A 425 5.45 15.62 -1.92
C ILE A 425 5.44 16.58 -0.73
N SER A 426 5.39 16.04 0.49
CA SER A 426 5.36 16.87 1.68
C SER A 426 6.73 17.50 1.90
N LEU A 427 6.80 18.83 1.80
CA LEU A 427 8.03 19.58 2.07
C LEU A 427 8.48 19.39 3.53
N TYR A 428 7.53 19.37 4.47
CA TYR A 428 7.81 19.13 5.89
C TYR A 428 8.47 17.76 6.12
N HIS A 429 7.87 16.67 5.62
CA HIS A 429 8.44 15.33 5.81
C HIS A 429 9.78 15.17 5.10
N THR A 430 9.94 15.79 3.93
CA THR A 430 11.21 15.75 3.19
C THR A 430 12.30 16.50 3.96
N LEU A 431 12.03 17.73 4.43
CA LEU A 431 12.98 18.46 5.27
C LEU A 431 13.30 17.69 6.55
N LEU A 432 12.30 17.07 7.18
CA LEU A 432 12.48 16.26 8.37
C LEU A 432 13.43 15.08 8.11
N HIS A 433 13.33 14.41 6.95
CA HIS A 433 14.27 13.38 6.50
C HIS A 433 15.67 13.95 6.23
N GLU A 434 15.76 15.00 5.41
CA GLU A 434 17.03 15.57 5.00
C GLU A 434 17.83 16.12 6.20
N ILE A 435 17.16 16.72 7.20
CA ILE A 435 17.82 17.17 8.45
C ILE A 435 18.44 15.99 9.22
N GLY A 436 17.86 14.79 9.15
CA GLY A 436 18.46 13.60 9.74
C GLY A 436 19.84 13.28 9.14
N HIS A 437 20.01 13.47 7.83
CA HIS A 437 21.32 13.36 7.16
C HIS A 437 22.29 14.47 7.57
N ILE A 438 21.81 15.71 7.70
CA ILE A 438 22.59 16.84 8.25
C ILE A 438 23.12 16.52 9.65
N LEU A 439 22.37 15.72 10.41
CA LEU A 439 22.75 15.25 11.74
C LEU A 439 23.61 13.97 11.71
N GLY A 440 23.77 13.30 10.57
CA GLY A 440 24.66 12.15 10.39
C GLY A 440 23.97 10.78 10.42
N LEU A 441 22.64 10.75 10.35
CA LEU A 441 21.88 9.50 10.20
C LEU A 441 21.96 9.00 8.75
N PRO A 442 22.23 7.70 8.51
CA PRO A 442 22.09 7.09 7.19
C PRO A 442 20.62 6.72 6.92
N HIS A 443 20.32 6.28 5.70
CA HIS A 443 19.02 5.66 5.43
C HIS A 443 18.81 4.41 6.29
N THR A 444 17.55 4.11 6.58
CA THR A 444 17.10 2.82 7.11
C THR A 444 15.92 2.33 6.31
N PHE A 445 15.82 1.03 6.10
CA PHE A 445 14.71 0.46 5.34
C PHE A 445 13.47 0.15 6.18
N TYR A 446 13.52 0.49 7.46
CA TYR A 446 12.34 0.45 8.33
C TYR A 446 11.34 1.54 7.93
N ARG A 447 10.16 1.17 7.41
CA ARG A 447 9.14 2.12 6.90
C ARG A 447 8.60 3.10 7.95
N GLY A 448 8.67 2.73 9.22
CA GLY A 448 8.27 3.61 10.33
C GLY A 448 9.25 4.74 10.61
N SER A 449 10.48 4.65 10.11
CA SER A 449 11.51 5.68 10.30
C SER A 449 11.30 6.86 9.34
N ILE A 450 11.64 8.06 9.82
CA ILE A 450 11.79 9.25 8.98
C ILE A 450 12.92 9.05 7.96
N MET A 451 13.98 8.34 8.33
CA MET A 451 15.15 8.05 7.49
C MET A 451 14.88 6.95 6.45
N HIS A 452 13.62 6.56 6.23
CA HIS A 452 13.24 5.73 5.10
C HIS A 452 13.51 6.47 3.77
N PRO A 453 14.22 5.87 2.79
CA PRO A 453 14.67 6.59 1.59
C PRO A 453 13.54 7.10 0.70
N ILE A 454 12.35 6.46 0.75
CA ILE A 454 11.19 6.89 -0.01
C ILE A 454 10.39 7.93 0.78
N PHE A 455 10.07 9.05 0.14
CA PHE A 455 9.29 10.11 0.76
C PHE A 455 7.81 9.75 0.88
N LYS A 456 7.23 10.16 2.02
CA LYS A 456 5.81 9.96 2.29
C LYS A 456 4.96 10.97 1.49
N PRO A 457 3.84 10.55 0.87
CA PRO A 457 2.91 11.47 0.22
C PRO A 457 2.20 12.35 1.25
N VAL A 458 1.66 13.50 0.82
CA VAL A 458 1.02 14.51 1.68
C VAL A 458 -0.28 14.02 2.34
N LEU A 459 -0.88 12.94 1.83
CA LEU A 459 -2.18 12.42 2.28
C LEU A 459 -2.17 11.70 3.64
N LEU A 460 -1.08 11.76 4.40
CA LEU A 460 -1.11 11.31 5.79
C LEU A 460 -1.92 12.30 6.64
N PRO A 461 -2.90 11.84 7.43
CA PRO A 461 -3.65 12.70 8.34
C PRO A 461 -2.71 13.45 9.28
N PHE A 462 -2.91 14.77 9.42
CA PHE A 462 -2.24 15.57 10.46
C PHE A 462 -2.34 14.87 11.81
N GLY A 463 -1.22 14.78 12.54
CA GLY A 463 -1.12 14.11 13.84
C GLY A 463 -0.63 12.66 13.82
N THR A 464 -0.60 11.98 12.67
CA THR A 464 -0.20 10.55 12.62
C THR A 464 1.31 10.31 12.46
N VAL A 465 2.10 11.31 12.01
CA VAL A 465 3.57 11.21 11.83
C VAL A 465 4.28 12.56 12.10
N ASP A 466 3.79 13.35 13.07
CA ASP A 466 4.30 14.72 13.29
C ASP A 466 5.52 14.78 14.23
N THR A 467 6.06 13.64 14.66
CA THR A 467 7.20 13.57 15.59
C THR A 467 8.29 12.63 15.09
N VAL A 468 9.52 12.83 15.56
CA VAL A 468 10.62 11.90 15.28
C VAL A 468 10.36 10.55 15.95
N PRO A 469 10.20 9.44 15.19
CA PRO A 469 9.97 8.12 15.74
C PRO A 469 11.08 7.68 16.69
N ASN A 470 10.75 6.76 17.62
CA ASN A 470 11.71 6.28 18.61
C ASN A 470 12.96 5.66 17.98
N VAL A 471 12.83 4.96 16.84
CA VAL A 471 13.98 4.39 16.11
C VAL A 471 15.01 5.46 15.73
N ASP A 472 14.55 6.62 15.27
CA ASP A 472 15.40 7.74 14.84
C ASP A 472 15.96 8.50 16.05
N ARG A 473 15.15 8.67 17.11
CA ARG A 473 15.57 9.26 18.39
C ARG A 473 16.69 8.46 19.06
N LEU A 474 16.59 7.14 19.05
CA LEU A 474 17.63 6.27 19.63
C LEU A 474 18.90 6.29 18.77
N ALA A 475 18.75 6.27 17.44
CA ALA A 475 19.88 6.35 16.52
C ALA A 475 20.67 7.65 16.71
N ILE A 476 20.00 8.81 16.74
CA ILE A 476 20.68 10.10 16.91
C ILE A 476 21.39 10.21 18.27
N ARG A 477 20.76 9.72 19.34
CA ARG A 477 21.36 9.72 20.69
C ARG A 477 22.60 8.84 20.76
N ARG A 478 22.59 7.67 20.11
CA ARG A 478 23.75 6.78 20.03
C ARG A 478 24.92 7.44 19.31
N ILE A 479 24.66 8.10 18.18
CA ILE A 479 25.71 8.72 17.36
C ILE A 479 26.39 9.88 18.09
N TYR A 480 25.62 10.73 18.78
CA TYR A 480 26.16 11.87 19.53
C TYR A 480 26.55 11.57 20.98
N GLY A 481 26.43 10.31 21.44
CA GLY A 481 26.70 9.93 22.82
C GLY A 481 25.85 10.72 23.83
N LEU A 482 24.63 11.08 23.44
CA LEU A 482 23.71 11.83 24.29
C LEU A 482 23.29 10.90 25.44
N SER A 483 23.78 11.16 26.64
CA SER A 483 23.16 10.66 27.87
C SER A 483 21.71 11.12 27.85
N SER A 484 20.77 10.26 28.23
CA SER A 484 19.34 10.58 28.25
C SER A 484 19.13 11.90 29.01
N ILE A 485 18.96 13.01 28.28
CA ILE A 485 18.48 14.24 28.86
C ILE A 485 17.05 13.93 29.26
N ASP A 486 16.94 13.76 30.56
CA ASP A 486 15.76 13.44 31.33
C ASP A 486 14.79 14.61 31.25
N HIS A 487 13.83 14.50 30.34
CA HIS A 487 12.48 14.95 30.62
C HIS A 487 11.65 13.67 30.76
N SER A 488 11.62 13.16 31.99
CA SER A 488 10.65 12.17 32.48
C SER A 488 10.46 10.96 31.57
N VAL A 489 11.55 10.29 31.20
CA VAL A 489 11.47 8.86 30.93
C VAL A 489 11.83 8.22 32.26
N PRO A 490 10.92 7.52 32.96
CA PRO A 490 11.29 6.83 34.17
C PRO A 490 12.54 6.01 33.87
N SER A 491 13.61 6.27 34.62
CA SER A 491 14.67 5.30 34.87
C SER A 491 14.01 3.94 34.89
N SER A 492 14.33 3.06 33.91
CA SER A 492 13.62 1.80 33.64
C SER A 492 12.92 1.30 34.90
N ASP A 493 11.58 1.34 34.97
CA ASP A 493 10.84 1.10 36.21
C ASP A 493 11.27 -0.21 36.91
N VAL A 494 11.81 -1.17 36.13
CA VAL A 494 12.40 -2.45 36.55
C VAL A 494 13.67 -2.33 37.43
N ALA A 495 14.41 -1.21 37.34
CA ALA A 495 15.62 -0.96 38.13
C ALA A 495 15.32 -0.30 39.49
N GLN A 496 14.23 0.46 39.60
CA GLN A 496 13.81 1.14 40.84
C GLN A 496 12.80 0.33 41.65
N SER A 497 11.94 -0.42 40.97
CA SER A 497 11.11 -1.48 41.53
C SER A 497 11.49 -2.77 40.82
N LYS A 498 11.77 -3.88 41.51
CA LYS A 498 12.12 -5.17 40.86
C LYS A 498 11.07 -5.66 39.85
N CYS A 499 9.93 -4.99 39.76
CA CYS A 499 8.87 -5.30 38.81
C CYS A 499 8.36 -4.10 38.03
N PRO A 500 8.16 -4.24 36.71
CA PRO A 500 7.62 -3.19 35.87
C PRO A 500 6.14 -2.94 36.20
N LYS A 501 5.75 -1.65 36.22
CA LYS A 501 4.34 -1.25 36.17
C LYS A 501 3.77 -1.37 34.75
N HIS A 502 4.64 -1.23 33.75
CA HIS A 502 4.30 -1.25 32.34
C HIS A 502 5.21 -2.18 31.54
N ILE A 503 4.65 -2.92 30.59
CA ILE A 503 5.40 -3.81 29.69
C ILE A 503 5.13 -3.47 28.23
N ASP A 504 6.08 -3.80 27.36
CA ASP A 504 5.87 -3.66 25.93
C ASP A 504 5.32 -4.94 25.33
N SER A 505 5.83 -6.11 25.75
CA SER A 505 5.25 -7.39 25.36
C SER A 505 5.79 -8.54 26.19
N VAL A 506 5.16 -9.71 26.12
CA VAL A 506 5.65 -10.95 26.74
C VAL A 506 5.39 -12.15 25.82
N VAL A 507 6.35 -13.07 25.77
CA VAL A 507 6.23 -14.31 25.00
C VAL A 507 6.65 -15.52 25.83
N ALA A 508 5.93 -16.62 25.72
CA ALA A 508 6.27 -17.87 26.37
C ALA A 508 7.24 -18.68 25.50
N ILE A 509 8.32 -19.18 26.11
CA ILE A 509 9.21 -20.18 25.49
C ILE A 509 8.65 -21.58 25.77
N ASN A 510 8.24 -21.82 27.02
CA ASN A 510 7.57 -23.03 27.49
C ASN A 510 6.60 -22.67 28.63
N ASP A 511 5.97 -23.68 29.25
CA ASP A 511 4.98 -23.49 30.31
C ASP A 511 5.50 -22.70 31.52
N GLN A 512 6.82 -22.74 31.78
CA GLN A 512 7.44 -22.11 32.96
C GLN A 512 8.32 -20.89 32.62
N GLU A 513 8.95 -20.88 31.45
CA GLU A 513 9.93 -19.88 31.05
C GLU A 513 9.37 -18.90 30.02
N TRP A 514 9.31 -17.62 30.39
CA TRP A 514 8.80 -16.54 29.55
C TRP A 514 9.86 -15.45 29.35
N LEU A 515 9.73 -14.70 28.27
CA LEU A 515 10.53 -13.53 27.99
C LEU A 515 9.63 -12.29 28.03
N LEU A 516 9.99 -11.33 28.87
CA LEU A 516 9.33 -10.03 28.96
C LEU A 516 10.17 -8.97 28.27
N LEU A 517 9.56 -8.25 27.36
CA LEU A 517 10.17 -7.18 26.59
C LEU A 517 9.74 -5.83 27.17
N ARG A 518 10.74 -5.00 27.47
CA ARG A 518 10.53 -3.62 27.92
C ARG A 518 11.66 -2.73 27.44
N ASP A 519 11.29 -1.63 26.80
CA ASP A 519 12.13 -0.69 26.10
C ASP A 519 13.04 -1.41 25.08
N ASN A 520 14.33 -1.49 25.39
CA ASN A 520 15.34 -2.14 24.58
C ASN A 520 15.89 -3.43 25.21
N LYS A 521 15.24 -3.94 26.26
CA LYS A 521 15.68 -5.11 27.02
C LYS A 521 14.65 -6.25 27.01
N VAL A 522 15.19 -7.45 27.17
CA VAL A 522 14.47 -8.71 27.36
C VAL A 522 14.86 -9.26 28.71
N TYR A 523 13.86 -9.56 29.54
CA TYR A 523 14.01 -10.13 30.87
C TYR A 523 13.52 -11.57 30.85
N LYS A 524 14.31 -12.49 31.39
CA LYS A 524 13.89 -13.89 31.53
C LYS A 524 13.07 -14.06 32.81
N LEU A 525 11.93 -14.72 32.68
CA LEU A 525 11.03 -15.09 33.75
C LEU A 525 10.99 -16.61 33.88
N ASN A 526 11.01 -17.13 35.10
CA ASN A 526 10.72 -18.54 35.40
C ASN A 526 9.61 -18.59 36.46
N ASN A 527 8.52 -19.31 36.17
CA ASN A 527 7.33 -19.38 37.00
C ASN A 527 6.81 -17.97 37.40
N ARG A 528 6.81 -17.06 36.41
CA ARG A 528 6.44 -15.63 36.52
C ARG A 528 7.37 -14.77 37.38
N LYS A 529 8.53 -15.27 37.81
CA LYS A 529 9.53 -14.53 38.58
C LYS A 529 10.76 -14.20 37.74
N PHE A 530 11.32 -13.00 37.91
CA PHE A 530 12.54 -12.58 37.22
C PHE A 530 13.73 -13.45 37.62
N VAL A 531 14.48 -13.95 36.62
CA VAL A 531 15.72 -14.72 36.83
C VAL A 531 16.97 -14.00 36.34
N ASP A 532 16.82 -12.87 35.65
CA ASP A 532 17.94 -12.02 35.23
C ASP A 532 17.64 -10.51 35.37
N SER A 533 18.66 -9.69 35.15
CA SER A 533 18.58 -8.22 35.19
C SER A 533 18.27 -7.59 33.82
N GLY A 534 17.82 -8.40 32.86
CA GLY A 534 17.54 -8.01 31.49
C GLY A 534 18.79 -7.87 30.59
N ARG A 535 18.63 -8.25 29.33
CA ARG A 535 19.66 -8.18 28.28
C ARG A 535 19.14 -7.38 27.08
N PRO A 536 19.98 -6.70 26.29
CA PRO A 536 19.52 -6.03 25.08
C PRO A 536 18.80 -6.97 24.12
N ILE A 537 17.74 -6.50 23.45
CA ILE A 537 16.96 -7.30 22.48
C ILE A 537 17.86 -7.97 21.45
N GLN A 538 18.83 -7.25 20.87
CA GLN A 538 19.73 -7.80 19.86
C GLN A 538 20.67 -8.89 20.37
N GLN A 539 20.88 -9.00 21.68
CA GLN A 539 21.69 -10.05 22.27
C GLN A 539 20.91 -11.38 22.37
N VAL A 540 19.59 -11.29 22.55
CA VAL A 540 18.70 -12.45 22.61
C VAL A 540 18.20 -12.84 21.22
N PHE A 541 17.86 -11.85 20.40
CA PHE A 541 17.34 -11.98 19.05
C PHE A 541 18.35 -11.41 18.03
N PRO A 542 19.16 -12.25 17.38
CA PRO A 542 20.15 -11.80 16.40
C PRO A 542 19.51 -10.94 15.31
N ARG A 543 20.19 -9.84 14.93
CA ARG A 543 19.69 -8.82 13.98
C ARG A 543 18.26 -8.31 14.27
N GLY A 544 17.80 -8.46 15.51
CA GLY A 544 16.47 -8.08 15.94
C GLY A 544 16.25 -6.59 16.11
N PRO A 545 14.98 -6.18 16.26
CA PRO A 545 14.61 -4.78 16.34
C PRO A 545 15.07 -4.12 17.65
N GLN A 546 15.04 -2.78 17.70
CA GLN A 546 15.44 -2.03 18.90
C GLN A 546 14.39 -1.97 20.00
N PHE A 547 13.13 -2.19 19.64
CA PHE A 547 11.99 -2.27 20.53
C PHE A 547 10.95 -3.19 19.89
N VAL A 548 9.95 -3.60 20.65
CA VAL A 548 8.90 -4.51 20.17
C VAL A 548 7.55 -3.98 20.65
N ASN A 549 6.55 -3.91 19.76
CA ASN A 549 5.20 -3.51 20.11
C ASN A 549 4.35 -4.69 20.58
N ALA A 550 4.56 -5.86 19.97
CA ALA A 550 3.84 -7.07 20.32
C ALA A 550 4.65 -8.31 20.01
N THR A 551 4.37 -9.42 20.71
CA THR A 551 4.98 -10.71 20.47
C THR A 551 3.93 -11.81 20.46
N VAL A 552 4.15 -12.81 19.63
CA VAL A 552 3.36 -14.04 19.63
C VAL A 552 4.26 -15.23 19.37
N SER A 553 3.96 -16.35 20.03
CA SER A 553 4.59 -17.65 19.78
C SER A 553 3.58 -18.61 19.17
N SER A 554 3.99 -19.36 18.15
CA SER A 554 3.22 -20.47 17.59
C SER A 554 4.17 -21.65 17.36
N GLY A 555 4.09 -22.66 18.25
CA GLY A 555 5.05 -23.75 18.27
C GLY A 555 6.50 -23.24 18.49
N PRO A 556 7.48 -23.63 17.68
CA PRO A 556 8.87 -23.16 17.82
C PRO A 556 9.10 -21.73 17.31
N LEU A 557 8.12 -21.15 16.59
CA LEU A 557 8.25 -19.86 15.95
C LEU A 557 7.79 -18.73 16.89
N THR A 558 8.70 -17.83 17.21
CA THR A 558 8.45 -16.58 17.92
C THR A 558 8.47 -15.42 16.95
N LEU A 559 7.40 -14.62 16.93
CA LEU A 559 7.29 -13.43 16.10
C LEU A 559 7.35 -12.17 16.97
N LEU A 560 8.18 -11.22 16.56
CA LEU A 560 8.26 -9.88 17.15
C LEU A 560 7.68 -8.87 16.17
N PHE A 561 6.65 -8.15 16.60
CA PHE A 561 5.99 -7.11 15.82
C PHE A 561 6.53 -5.75 16.20
N VAL A 562 6.93 -4.98 15.20
CA VAL A 562 7.41 -3.62 15.32
C VAL A 562 6.71 -2.79 14.28
N GLU A 563 5.70 -2.05 14.73
CA GLU A 563 4.68 -1.44 13.88
C GLU A 563 4.13 -2.48 12.89
N ARG A 564 4.49 -2.37 11.60
CA ARG A 564 4.02 -3.27 10.55
C ARG A 564 5.04 -4.35 10.19
N THR A 565 6.24 -4.32 10.74
CA THR A 565 7.30 -5.29 10.46
C THR A 565 7.24 -6.45 11.46
N ILE A 566 7.33 -7.67 10.94
CA ILE A 566 7.35 -8.92 11.69
C ILE A 566 8.75 -9.51 11.58
N TYR A 567 9.42 -9.67 12.70
CA TYR A 567 10.64 -10.47 12.79
C TYR A 567 10.27 -11.86 13.26
N GLY A 568 10.88 -12.91 12.71
CA GLY A 568 10.57 -14.29 13.05
C GLY A 568 11.82 -15.02 13.51
N TYR A 569 11.69 -15.78 14.59
CA TYR A 569 12.76 -16.52 15.23
C TYR A 569 12.33 -17.92 15.62
N GLU A 570 13.22 -18.89 15.46
CA GLU A 570 13.03 -20.26 15.95
C GLU A 570 13.94 -20.49 17.15
N TYR A 571 13.38 -21.08 18.22
CA TYR A 571 14.12 -21.41 19.43
C TYR A 571 14.54 -22.88 19.42
N ASP A 572 15.84 -23.14 19.50
CA ASP A 572 16.42 -24.50 19.45
C ASP A 572 16.59 -25.17 20.83
N GLY A 573 16.15 -24.49 21.90
CA GLY A 573 16.37 -24.91 23.29
C GLY A 573 17.51 -24.17 24.00
N VAL A 574 18.39 -23.51 23.24
CA VAL A 574 19.54 -22.76 23.77
C VAL A 574 19.51 -21.29 23.32
N GLN A 575 19.20 -21.03 22.07
CA GLN A 575 19.25 -19.70 21.46
C GLN A 575 18.15 -19.50 20.41
N PHE A 576 17.86 -18.24 20.10
CA PHE A 576 17.00 -17.87 18.98
C PHE A 576 17.82 -17.74 17.71
N THR A 577 17.36 -18.38 16.65
CA THR A 577 17.89 -18.23 15.29
C THR A 577 16.83 -17.60 14.40
N GLU A 578 17.24 -16.82 13.39
CA GLU A 578 16.27 -16.17 12.50
C GLU A 578 15.56 -17.20 11.62
N ALA A 579 14.23 -17.14 11.62
CA ALA A 579 13.40 -18.01 10.81
C ALA A 579 13.50 -17.64 9.33
N GLN A 580 13.37 -18.63 8.45
CA GLN A 580 13.46 -18.39 7.00
C GLN A 580 12.39 -17.39 6.52
N ASN A 581 12.82 -16.51 5.61
CA ASN A 581 11.99 -15.46 4.98
C ASN A 581 11.55 -14.33 5.90
N TYR A 582 12.16 -14.15 7.08
CA TYR A 582 11.94 -12.98 7.94
C TYR A 582 13.15 -12.03 7.90
N PRO A 583 12.96 -10.72 8.20
CA PRO A 583 11.69 -10.06 8.54
C PRO A 583 10.72 -9.91 7.35
N LYS A 584 9.43 -9.77 7.66
CA LYS A 584 8.34 -9.53 6.70
C LYS A 584 7.55 -8.30 7.10
N GLU A 585 6.72 -7.78 6.22
CA GLU A 585 5.76 -6.74 6.56
C GLU A 585 4.34 -7.30 6.57
N LEU A 586 3.54 -6.82 7.52
CA LEU A 586 2.10 -7.02 7.54
C LEU A 586 1.50 -6.45 6.26
N HIS A 587 0.60 -7.21 5.66
CA HIS A 587 -0.14 -6.77 4.49
C HIS A 587 -0.96 -5.51 4.80
N ASP A 588 -1.04 -4.53 3.88
CA ASP A 588 -1.69 -3.21 4.09
C ASP A 588 -3.14 -3.26 4.58
N ARG A 589 -3.80 -4.39 4.37
CA ARG A 589 -5.18 -4.67 4.82
C ARG A 589 -5.28 -5.16 6.28
N VAL A 590 -4.16 -5.57 6.88
CA VAL A 590 -4.12 -5.95 8.29
C VAL A 590 -4.06 -4.68 9.11
N LEU A 591 -5.16 -4.41 9.81
CA LEU A 591 -5.25 -3.41 10.85
C LEU A 591 -4.52 -3.93 12.09
N PHE A 592 -3.43 -3.27 12.46
CA PHE A 592 -2.63 -3.60 13.62
C PHE A 592 -2.68 -2.42 14.59
N TYR A 593 -3.32 -2.62 15.74
CA TYR A 593 -3.46 -1.64 16.81
C TYR A 593 -2.69 -2.15 18.04
N PRO A 594 -1.38 -1.90 18.14
CA PRO A 594 -0.57 -2.38 19.26
C PRO A 594 -0.89 -1.68 20.59
N GLN A 595 -1.87 -0.77 20.61
CA GLN A 595 -2.25 -0.04 21.82
C GLN A 595 -3.28 -0.76 22.69
N ASP A 596 -3.89 -1.85 22.21
CA ASP A 596 -4.95 -2.57 22.95
C ASP A 596 -4.46 -3.90 23.55
N VAL A 597 -3.93 -4.80 22.73
CA VAL A 597 -3.41 -6.10 23.17
C VAL A 597 -2.04 -6.29 22.56
N ARG A 598 -1.04 -6.47 23.44
CA ARG A 598 0.37 -6.55 23.07
C ARG A 598 0.89 -7.98 23.00
N SER A 599 0.27 -8.91 23.71
CA SER A 599 0.65 -10.33 23.64
C SER A 599 -0.41 -11.24 24.25
N GLY A 600 -0.49 -12.47 23.77
CA GLY A 600 -1.29 -13.53 24.35
C GLY A 600 -0.43 -14.76 24.64
N ILE A 601 -0.52 -15.29 25.86
CA ILE A 601 0.17 -16.52 26.28
C ILE A 601 -0.87 -17.59 26.59
N GLU A 602 -0.75 -18.76 25.96
CA GLU A 602 -1.56 -19.94 26.32
C GLU A 602 -1.26 -20.37 27.75
N LYS A 603 -2.30 -20.65 28.54
CA LYS A 603 -2.08 -21.11 29.94
C LYS A 603 -1.46 -22.49 30.03
N THR A 604 -1.72 -23.33 29.03
CA THR A 604 -1.21 -24.70 28.89
C THR A 604 -0.86 -24.89 27.42
N GLN A 605 0.42 -25.12 27.10
CA GLN A 605 0.82 -25.31 25.69
C GLN A 605 0.01 -26.43 25.02
N GLY A 606 -0.58 -26.12 23.87
CA GLY A 606 -1.35 -27.07 23.05
C GLY A 606 -2.84 -27.14 23.37
N PHE A 607 -3.34 -26.33 24.32
CA PHE A 607 -4.78 -26.13 24.55
C PHE A 607 -5.20 -24.73 24.10
N THR A 608 -6.19 -24.64 23.21
CA THR A 608 -6.57 -23.41 22.49
C THR A 608 -7.59 -22.52 23.21
N ASP A 609 -7.97 -22.86 24.43
CA ASP A 609 -9.22 -22.36 24.98
C ASP A 609 -9.03 -21.30 26.06
N SER A 610 -7.80 -21.11 26.58
CA SER A 610 -7.55 -20.11 27.63
C SER A 610 -6.20 -19.42 27.49
N TYR A 611 -6.23 -18.08 27.59
CA TYR A 611 -5.07 -17.22 27.37
C TYR A 611 -4.90 -16.21 28.51
N TYR A 612 -3.65 -15.87 28.81
CA TYR A 612 -3.29 -14.63 29.48
C TYR A 612 -3.06 -13.57 28.41
N MET A 613 -3.94 -12.58 28.35
CA MET A 613 -3.89 -11.48 27.40
C MET A 613 -3.30 -10.24 28.09
N PHE A 614 -2.18 -9.77 27.58
CA PHE A 614 -1.41 -8.67 28.15
C PHE A 614 -1.64 -7.39 27.35
N ASP A 615 -1.94 -6.33 28.10
CA ASP A 615 -1.84 -4.95 27.64
C ASP A 615 -0.67 -4.26 28.39
N GLU A 616 -0.45 -2.97 28.17
CA GLU A 616 0.63 -2.19 28.75
C GLU A 616 0.68 -2.31 30.28
N ALA A 617 -0.46 -2.26 30.97
CA ALA A 617 -0.51 -2.17 32.43
C ALA A 617 -1.26 -3.32 33.12
N THR A 618 -1.94 -4.19 32.37
CA THR A 618 -2.83 -5.22 32.94
C THR A 618 -2.70 -6.57 32.24
N VAL A 619 -3.08 -7.62 32.96
CA VAL A 619 -3.23 -8.98 32.44
C VAL A 619 -4.68 -9.38 32.61
N SER A 620 -5.30 -9.82 31.52
CA SER A 620 -6.64 -10.41 31.52
C SER A 620 -6.55 -11.91 31.32
N ASP A 621 -7.27 -12.64 32.16
CA ASP A 621 -7.57 -14.05 31.96
C ASP A 621 -8.73 -14.13 30.97
N TYR A 622 -8.47 -14.64 29.76
CA TYR A 622 -9.43 -14.68 28.67
C TYR A 622 -9.76 -16.12 28.28
N ASP A 623 -11.04 -16.46 28.27
CA ASP A 623 -11.56 -17.73 27.78
C ASP A 623 -12.08 -17.57 26.35
N MET A 624 -11.50 -18.35 25.43
CA MET A 624 -11.80 -18.28 24.00
C MET A 624 -13.17 -18.85 23.67
N ASN A 625 -13.64 -19.84 24.44
CA ASN A 625 -14.92 -20.50 24.21
C ASN A 625 -16.10 -19.61 24.60
N SER A 626 -16.04 -18.98 25.77
CA SER A 626 -17.07 -18.03 26.22
C SER A 626 -16.89 -16.61 25.68
N LYS A 627 -15.71 -16.28 25.14
CA LYS A 627 -15.31 -14.93 24.71
C LYS A 627 -15.43 -13.89 25.84
N GLN A 628 -15.09 -14.28 27.06
CA GLN A 628 -15.19 -13.43 28.24
C GLN A 628 -13.84 -13.29 28.96
N VAL A 629 -13.65 -12.12 29.56
CA VAL A 629 -12.58 -11.87 30.52
C VAL A 629 -13.04 -12.39 31.87
N LEU A 630 -12.37 -13.42 32.38
CA LEU A 630 -12.67 -14.07 33.65
C LEU A 630 -12.10 -13.30 34.85
N GLN A 631 -10.92 -12.71 34.67
CA GLN A 631 -10.23 -11.96 35.73
C GLN A 631 -9.30 -10.91 35.13
N LEU A 632 -9.17 -9.76 35.78
CA LEU A 632 -8.23 -8.70 35.42
C LEU A 632 -7.29 -8.45 36.62
N GLN A 633 -5.99 -8.40 36.36
CA GLN A 633 -4.96 -8.12 37.37
C GLN A 633 -3.99 -7.06 36.83
N ASN A 634 -3.35 -6.31 37.72
CA ASN A 634 -2.23 -5.45 37.33
C ASN A 634 -0.96 -6.31 37.11
N ILE A 635 0.01 -5.76 36.37
CA ILE A 635 1.25 -6.50 36.05
C ILE A 635 2.05 -6.90 37.30
N PRO A 636 2.30 -6.04 38.31
CA PRO A 636 3.07 -6.41 39.49
C PRO A 636 2.48 -7.58 40.30
N ASP A 637 1.17 -7.58 40.52
CA ASP A 637 0.48 -8.63 41.29
C ASP A 637 0.55 -9.96 40.53
N PHE A 638 0.34 -9.92 39.21
CA PHE A 638 0.38 -11.12 38.37
C PHE A 638 1.79 -11.73 38.28
N LEU A 639 2.83 -10.89 38.22
CA LEU A 639 4.24 -11.31 38.23
C LEU A 639 4.75 -11.68 39.64
N LYS A 640 3.88 -11.72 40.65
CA LYS A 640 4.21 -12.13 42.04
C LYS A 640 5.39 -11.34 42.62
N CYS A 641 5.36 -10.04 42.38
CA CYS A 641 6.36 -9.09 42.79
C CYS A 641 6.17 -8.72 44.27
N ALA A 642 6.92 -9.36 45.16
CA ALA A 642 6.95 -9.03 46.59
C ALA A 642 8.04 -8.00 46.91
#